data_AF-A0A833D3N3-F1
#
_entry.id   AF-A0A833D3N3-F1
#
_cell.length_a   1.000
_cell.length_b   1.000
_cell.length_c   1.000
_cell.angle_alpha   90.00
_cell.angle_beta   90.00
_cell.angle_gamma   90.00
#
_symmetry.space_group_name_H-M   'P 1'
#
loop_
_entity.id
_entity.type
_entity.pdbx_description
1 polymer ?
#
loop_
_entity_poly.entity_id
_entity_poly.type
_entity_poly.pdbx_seq_one_letter_code
_entity_poly.pdbx_strand_id
1 'polypeptide(L)'
;VWVDANGNGTSDAGELKTLAELGIVSISLNRIHVGGTNEGATIGYEATFTRADGSTGLAQTVYFQTDKQDTVDNTPAFTAAEGVDTLPLLPGSGNIYAIAYKASNDTGFRTAWTALTDQASSLAPAELSARFEALMLTWAGADTAAAGSRGAFVDARHLAFVEAFFGDTYREIQRGEEVRNYPSTVEFGAAIEASYQQIVTLMMTAYLAQVVPSLVARASDSAAALASALTSPYFAYALLDFRSTIPEGEEPSATPGNLGMVVDTIKSLMPTALGDGVNYLEAALAGLDGMIALAFAGSRAGYAAFMTPLFADTADADLRLLAAEIVSGTALIGSMASEAALGSDGSNVFDLGKGDDASDGAKGGDLYIYRRGDGNDWIGDSSKLAGETDTLLLPDLMPSDLQFVRIGETLYIKITSTGEEIQVNAFFSRYGEDKYGIDKIRFADGSEWNRARITAETVFEGERSDDLITGTAGNDLIRGMRGDDLLRPGAGSDTIRYAAGDGNDVIEDTGASTSDTDTLWLANLKPSDVELSRVGEDLQIKVLSTGQIITDRQFFRWSGSAADWAQNGHGIEQIKFADGTVWDRTRLQKEAWLRGDATANGLGGSGLDETLDGGARDDVLAGAAGSDTYRWAKGQGNDFISEDDETGVDKLILEDVASGGVRLSYQGDTLLITILATGEVIQVDDQFKDVGNLLTEANVKAYGLEQIAFSDGVAWDRAEIARQTGQQFLGRAWQADTGNINGVNYANSVDEFGHSRHVSGGGIGFYDGTIALGTVDDISTPNVDESLTADLLVGGSPGDVLSGGKDYLDGNRGDDTLIGKGGDDVLIGGEGNDTLWGDAENDAALSGSYEGHDILDGGYGDDVVHGGGGLDQLSGGAGNDELYGGAGKDYLWDSSGNDLVDGGTGDDVITSGYNYNGGSDTFIYRSGDGNDIINDPTYGSLDASTDKLRLIDLNAADIELARDGNDLLVRVKSNGETIRIVNQFEYETTTANPGVEIIEFADGTQWTRATMQQNAAYRGSDGRDTLIVSADTDDVVEAGKGDDVIISGSNSMS
;
A
#
# COMPACT_ATOMS: atom_id res chain seq x y z
N VAL A 1 -17.61 -106.40 31.74
CA VAL A 1 -16.50 -106.02 30.84
C VAL A 1 -17.11 -105.88 29.46
N TRP A 2 -17.07 -104.69 28.89
CA TRP A 2 -17.45 -104.52 27.49
C TRP A 2 -16.27 -104.92 26.62
N VAL A 3 -16.55 -105.60 25.51
CA VAL A 3 -15.59 -105.98 24.49
C VAL A 3 -16.15 -105.48 23.18
N ASP A 4 -15.70 -104.31 22.75
CA ASP A 4 -15.99 -103.78 21.41
C ASP A 4 -15.41 -104.76 20.39
N ALA A 5 -16.28 -105.56 19.78
CA ALA A 5 -15.89 -106.65 18.90
C ALA A 5 -15.93 -106.25 17.42
N ASN A 6 -16.55 -105.09 17.11
CA ASN A 6 -16.71 -104.57 15.77
C ASN A 6 -15.94 -103.24 15.54
N GLY A 7 -15.40 -102.63 16.60
CA GLY A 7 -14.62 -101.40 16.58
C GLY A 7 -15.44 -100.12 16.44
N ASN A 8 -16.75 -100.16 16.77
CA ASN A 8 -17.67 -99.04 16.54
C ASN A 8 -17.83 -98.07 17.72
N GLY A 9 -17.16 -98.30 18.85
CA GLY A 9 -17.24 -97.45 20.03
C GLY A 9 -18.57 -97.51 20.80
N THR A 10 -19.49 -98.39 20.43
CA THR A 10 -20.88 -98.47 20.92
C THR A 10 -21.17 -99.84 21.51
N SER A 11 -21.81 -99.91 22.68
CA SER A 11 -22.08 -101.19 23.35
C SER A 11 -23.21 -101.99 22.70
N ASP A 12 -22.87 -102.94 21.82
CA ASP A 12 -23.84 -103.79 21.12
C ASP A 12 -24.33 -105.02 21.92
N ALA A 13 -25.44 -105.59 21.47
CA ALA A 13 -26.10 -106.73 22.11
C ALA A 13 -25.23 -108.00 22.07
N GLY A 14 -24.59 -108.33 23.19
CA GLY A 14 -23.73 -109.50 23.36
C GLY A 14 -22.26 -109.17 23.61
N GLU A 15 -21.86 -107.90 23.50
CA GLU A 15 -20.49 -107.43 23.76
C GLU A 15 -20.19 -107.23 25.26
N LEU A 16 -21.21 -106.96 26.06
CA LEU A 16 -21.08 -106.86 27.51
C LEU A 16 -20.99 -108.27 28.13
N LYS A 17 -19.78 -108.67 28.52
CA LYS A 17 -19.48 -109.96 29.17
C LYS A 17 -19.36 -109.85 30.70
N THR A 18 -19.80 -110.87 31.39
CA THR A 18 -19.45 -111.11 32.81
C THR A 18 -17.99 -111.56 32.94
N LEU A 19 -17.42 -111.44 34.14
CA LEU A 19 -16.06 -111.92 34.41
C LEU A 19 -15.94 -113.45 34.23
N ALA A 20 -16.99 -114.20 34.58
CA ALA A 20 -17.03 -115.64 34.43
C ALA A 20 -17.00 -116.10 32.96
N GLU A 21 -17.71 -115.40 32.06
CA GLU A 21 -17.66 -115.67 30.61
C GLU A 21 -16.28 -115.38 29.99
N LEU A 22 -15.51 -114.46 30.57
CA LEU A 22 -14.12 -114.20 30.19
C LEU A 22 -13.09 -115.06 30.94
N GLY A 23 -13.57 -115.98 31.79
CA GLY A 23 -12.73 -116.84 32.62
C GLY A 23 -11.93 -116.10 33.70
N ILE A 24 -12.26 -114.85 34.02
CA ILE A 24 -11.56 -114.01 35.01
C ILE A 24 -12.13 -114.30 36.41
N VAL A 25 -11.26 -114.65 37.37
CA VAL A 25 -11.64 -114.97 38.76
C VAL A 25 -11.27 -113.88 39.76
N SER A 26 -10.30 -113.03 39.45
CA SER A 26 -9.96 -111.85 40.27
C SER A 26 -9.32 -110.74 39.42
N ILE A 27 -9.46 -109.51 39.88
CA ILE A 27 -8.77 -108.32 39.35
C ILE A 27 -8.07 -107.65 40.53
N SER A 28 -6.79 -107.33 40.37
CA SER A 28 -6.00 -106.59 41.36
C SER A 28 -6.47 -105.13 41.43
N LEU A 29 -6.72 -104.64 42.65
CA LEU A 29 -6.88 -103.21 42.90
C LEU A 29 -5.53 -102.51 43.17
N ASN A 30 -4.45 -103.28 43.41
CA ASN A 30 -3.10 -102.74 43.43
C ASN A 30 -2.67 -102.47 41.97
N ARG A 31 -2.59 -101.18 41.63
CA ARG A 31 -2.11 -100.67 40.34
C ARG A 31 -0.78 -99.94 40.52
N ILE A 32 0.07 -99.97 39.50
CA ILE A 32 1.31 -99.20 39.40
C ILE A 32 1.17 -98.16 38.29
N HIS A 33 1.73 -96.97 38.49
CA HIS A 33 1.80 -95.95 37.42
C HIS A 33 2.84 -96.39 36.38
N VAL A 34 2.48 -96.33 35.09
CA VAL A 34 3.37 -96.66 33.97
C VAL A 34 3.33 -95.54 32.94
N GLY A 35 4.42 -95.36 32.20
CA GLY A 35 4.46 -94.42 31.07
C GLY A 35 4.59 -95.18 29.76
N GLY A 36 3.74 -94.87 28.78
CA GLY A 36 3.74 -95.50 27.47
C GLY A 36 2.44 -95.26 26.71
N THR A 37 2.32 -95.86 25.53
CA THR A 37 1.10 -95.87 24.72
C THR A 37 0.66 -97.29 24.41
N ASN A 38 -0.65 -97.49 24.27
CA ASN A 38 -1.25 -98.70 23.72
C ASN A 38 -2.12 -98.27 22.52
N GLU A 39 -1.82 -98.79 21.33
CA GLU A 39 -2.47 -98.42 20.06
C GLU A 39 -2.62 -96.89 19.83
N GLY A 40 -1.62 -96.12 20.28
CA GLY A 40 -1.58 -94.65 20.17
C GLY A 40 -2.20 -93.89 21.35
N ALA A 41 -3.11 -94.52 22.11
CA ALA A 41 -3.68 -93.94 23.32
C ALA A 41 -2.70 -93.99 24.50
N THR A 42 -2.74 -93.02 25.40
CA THR A 42 -1.77 -92.88 26.51
C THR A 42 -2.15 -93.79 27.68
N ILE A 43 -1.20 -94.51 28.27
CA ILE A 43 -1.45 -95.38 29.44
C ILE A 43 -1.07 -94.63 30.72
N GLY A 44 -1.93 -94.68 31.75
CA GLY A 44 -1.63 -94.13 33.08
C GLY A 44 -1.21 -95.16 34.13
N TYR A 45 -1.93 -96.28 34.21
CA TYR A 45 -1.73 -97.28 35.26
C TYR A 45 -1.91 -98.70 34.74
N GLU A 46 -1.15 -99.63 35.30
CA GLU A 46 -1.28 -101.07 35.10
C GLU A 46 -1.69 -101.78 36.39
N ALA A 47 -2.65 -102.70 36.27
CA ALA A 47 -2.99 -103.70 37.26
C ALA A 47 -2.98 -105.09 36.60
N THR A 48 -3.01 -106.14 37.41
CA THR A 48 -3.12 -107.53 36.91
C THR A 48 -4.50 -108.11 37.20
N PHE A 49 -4.96 -109.01 36.35
CA PHE A 49 -6.11 -109.88 36.63
C PHE A 49 -5.71 -111.34 36.48
N THR A 50 -6.41 -112.24 37.17
CA THR A 50 -6.13 -113.68 37.15
C THR A 50 -7.32 -114.45 36.58
N ARG A 51 -7.05 -115.44 35.74
CA ARG A 51 -8.04 -116.34 35.13
C ARG A 51 -8.18 -117.65 35.91
N ALA A 52 -9.25 -118.39 35.63
CA ALA A 52 -9.59 -119.64 36.30
C ALA A 52 -8.54 -120.76 36.12
N ASP A 53 -7.69 -120.67 35.09
CA ASP A 53 -6.55 -121.57 34.85
C ASP A 53 -5.26 -121.16 35.60
N GLY A 54 -5.30 -120.05 36.35
CA GLY A 54 -4.16 -119.48 37.06
C GLY A 54 -3.29 -118.53 36.22
N SER A 55 -3.58 -118.35 34.93
CA SER A 55 -2.88 -117.37 34.09
C SER A 55 -3.23 -115.93 34.50
N THR A 56 -2.29 -115.00 34.35
CA THR A 56 -2.53 -113.58 34.57
C THR A 56 -2.66 -112.81 33.26
N GLY A 57 -3.37 -111.69 33.28
CA GLY A 57 -3.44 -110.69 32.23
C GLY A 57 -3.23 -109.28 32.80
N LEU A 58 -2.96 -108.31 31.92
CA LEU A 58 -2.84 -106.89 32.28
C LEU A 58 -4.17 -106.18 32.08
N ALA A 59 -4.53 -105.32 33.03
CA ALA A 59 -5.59 -104.33 32.91
C ALA A 59 -4.95 -102.93 32.97
N GLN A 60 -5.18 -102.12 31.94
CA GLN A 60 -4.57 -100.80 31.78
C GLN A 60 -5.61 -99.70 31.92
N THR A 61 -5.23 -98.58 32.52
CA THR A 61 -5.97 -97.30 32.41
C THR A 61 -5.49 -96.61 31.13
N VAL A 62 -6.36 -96.56 30.12
CA VAL A 62 -6.08 -95.96 28.82
C VAL A 62 -6.80 -94.62 28.71
N TYR A 63 -6.08 -93.57 28.36
CA TYR A 63 -6.58 -92.24 28.04
C TYR A 63 -6.67 -92.09 26.53
N PHE A 64 -7.90 -92.03 26.01
CA PHE A 64 -8.14 -91.76 24.60
C PHE A 64 -7.69 -90.35 24.23
N GLN A 65 -7.03 -90.23 23.08
CA GLN A 65 -6.75 -88.93 22.46
C GLN A 65 -8.05 -88.46 21.82
N THR A 66 -8.67 -87.44 22.42
CA THR A 66 -9.85 -86.76 21.88
C THR A 66 -9.38 -85.52 21.16
N ASP A 67 -9.79 -85.32 19.90
CA ASP A 67 -9.67 -84.00 19.31
C ASP A 67 -10.71 -83.11 19.99
N LYS A 68 -10.23 -82.08 20.69
CA LYS A 68 -11.10 -81.14 21.40
C LYS A 68 -11.61 -80.02 20.51
N GLN A 69 -11.16 -79.95 19.25
CA GLN A 69 -11.62 -78.97 18.26
C GLN A 69 -12.79 -79.52 17.42
N ASP A 70 -12.98 -80.85 17.39
CA ASP A 70 -14.08 -81.52 16.69
C ASP A 70 -15.37 -81.52 17.54
N THR A 71 -16.07 -80.38 17.55
CA THR A 71 -17.32 -80.16 18.29
C THR A 71 -18.54 -80.26 17.38
N VAL A 72 -19.64 -80.84 17.87
CA VAL A 72 -20.92 -80.91 17.13
C VAL A 72 -22.00 -80.01 17.74
N ASP A 73 -22.91 -79.52 16.89
CA ASP A 73 -24.12 -78.82 17.33
C ASP A 73 -25.14 -79.83 17.92
N ASN A 74 -25.30 -79.82 19.24
CA ASN A 74 -26.24 -80.68 19.97
C ASN A 74 -27.63 -80.05 20.19
N THR A 75 -28.01 -79.03 19.39
CA THR A 75 -29.30 -78.34 19.53
C THR A 75 -30.49 -79.29 19.37
N PRO A 76 -31.40 -79.38 20.37
CA PRO A 76 -32.61 -80.20 20.26
C PRO A 76 -33.53 -79.71 19.13
N ALA A 77 -34.21 -80.65 18.45
CA ALA A 77 -35.23 -80.29 17.47
C ALA A 77 -36.34 -79.43 18.11
N PHE A 78 -36.62 -78.27 17.50
CA PHE A 78 -37.55 -77.27 18.00
C PHE A 78 -38.31 -76.59 16.85
N THR A 79 -39.25 -75.70 17.18
CA THR A 79 -39.89 -74.80 16.21
C THR A 79 -39.47 -73.38 16.56
N ALA A 80 -38.94 -72.63 15.59
CA ALA A 80 -38.52 -71.26 15.80
C ALA A 80 -39.71 -70.35 16.16
N ALA A 81 -39.50 -69.42 17.07
CA ALA A 81 -40.47 -68.37 17.35
C ALA A 81 -40.55 -67.38 16.18
N GLU A 82 -41.72 -66.77 15.99
CA GLU A 82 -41.96 -65.81 14.90
C GLU A 82 -40.89 -64.70 14.85
N GLY A 83 -40.35 -64.47 13.64
CA GLY A 83 -39.30 -63.49 13.35
C GLY A 83 -37.87 -63.93 13.68
N VAL A 84 -37.65 -65.04 14.39
CA VAL A 84 -36.29 -65.50 14.75
C VAL A 84 -35.49 -65.97 13.54
N ASP A 85 -36.16 -66.52 12.54
CA ASP A 85 -35.60 -66.91 11.24
C ASP A 85 -35.08 -65.73 10.40
N THR A 86 -35.45 -64.49 10.76
CA THR A 86 -34.96 -63.25 10.13
C THR A 86 -33.89 -62.52 10.95
N LEU A 87 -33.44 -63.08 12.08
CA LEU A 87 -32.31 -62.58 12.87
C LEU A 87 -31.00 -63.23 12.42
N PRO A 88 -29.83 -62.67 12.76
CA PRO A 88 -28.54 -63.34 12.58
C PRO A 88 -28.52 -64.67 13.34
N LEU A 89 -28.21 -65.78 12.65
CA LEU A 89 -28.22 -67.13 13.22
C LEU A 89 -26.81 -67.69 13.31
N LEU A 90 -26.33 -67.91 14.54
CA LEU A 90 -25.12 -68.68 14.79
C LEU A 90 -25.49 -70.14 15.17
N PRO A 91 -24.76 -71.15 14.64
CA PRO A 91 -24.97 -72.55 14.98
C PRO A 91 -24.59 -72.82 16.45
N GLY A 92 -25.08 -73.92 17.01
CA GLY A 92 -24.64 -74.41 18.30
C GLY A 92 -23.27 -75.07 18.23
N SER A 93 -22.65 -75.29 19.38
CA SER A 93 -21.38 -75.98 19.54
C SER A 93 -21.26 -76.56 20.94
N GLY A 94 -20.90 -77.84 21.05
CA GLY A 94 -20.71 -78.53 22.32
C GLY A 94 -22.00 -78.56 23.15
N ASN A 95 -22.02 -77.79 24.25
CA ASN A 95 -23.17 -77.62 25.14
C ASN A 95 -23.96 -76.31 24.89
N ILE A 96 -23.50 -75.45 23.97
CA ILE A 96 -24.20 -74.22 23.57
C ILE A 96 -25.15 -74.54 22.42
N TYR A 97 -26.46 -74.37 22.62
CA TYR A 97 -27.46 -74.55 21.56
C TYR A 97 -27.52 -73.34 20.62
N ALA A 98 -27.80 -73.54 19.34
CA ALA A 98 -27.88 -72.52 18.31
C ALA A 98 -28.72 -71.29 18.71
N ILE A 99 -28.36 -70.10 18.20
CA ILE A 99 -29.05 -68.85 18.53
C ILE A 99 -30.54 -68.91 18.20
N ALA A 100 -30.93 -69.59 17.12
CA ALA A 100 -32.34 -69.81 16.78
C ALA A 100 -33.11 -70.51 17.93
N TYR A 101 -32.49 -71.48 18.61
CA TYR A 101 -33.08 -72.17 19.77
C TYR A 101 -33.11 -71.25 21.00
N LYS A 102 -32.00 -70.57 21.32
CA LYS A 102 -31.91 -69.65 22.45
C LYS A 102 -32.92 -68.51 22.33
N ALA A 103 -32.97 -67.80 21.21
CA ALA A 103 -33.90 -66.69 20.97
C ALA A 103 -35.38 -67.13 20.92
N SER A 104 -35.66 -68.39 20.56
CA SER A 104 -37.04 -68.92 20.59
C SER A 104 -37.52 -69.25 22.01
N ASN A 105 -36.61 -69.59 22.93
CA ASN A 105 -36.94 -69.98 24.30
C ASN A 105 -36.67 -68.88 25.35
N ASP A 106 -35.88 -67.87 25.01
CA ASP A 106 -35.50 -66.76 25.88
C ASP A 106 -35.84 -65.43 25.21
N THR A 107 -36.96 -64.82 25.64
CA THR A 107 -37.42 -63.54 25.08
C THR A 107 -36.53 -62.37 25.50
N GLY A 108 -35.85 -62.43 26.65
CA GLY A 108 -34.92 -61.39 27.07
C GLY A 108 -33.69 -61.36 26.17
N PHE A 109 -33.09 -62.53 25.93
CA PHE A 109 -32.00 -62.69 24.97
C PHE A 109 -32.42 -62.27 23.56
N ARG A 110 -33.58 -62.71 23.07
CA ARG A 110 -34.10 -62.32 21.76
C ARG A 110 -34.20 -60.80 21.61
N THR A 111 -34.77 -60.10 22.60
CA THR A 111 -34.87 -58.63 22.56
C THR A 111 -33.50 -57.96 22.48
N ALA A 112 -32.52 -58.42 23.27
CA ALA A 112 -31.17 -57.86 23.24
C ALA A 112 -30.41 -58.17 21.93
N TRP A 113 -30.58 -59.37 21.38
CA TRP A 113 -30.01 -59.78 20.09
C TRP A 113 -30.59 -58.98 18.92
N THR A 114 -31.91 -58.77 18.90
CA THR A 114 -32.58 -57.89 17.93
C THR A 114 -32.06 -56.46 18.06
N ALA A 115 -31.98 -55.90 19.28
CA ALA A 115 -31.50 -54.54 19.50
C ALA A 115 -30.03 -54.35 19.08
N LEU A 116 -29.16 -55.33 19.32
CA LEU A 116 -27.78 -55.29 18.83
C LEU A 116 -27.73 -55.32 17.29
N THR A 117 -28.62 -56.08 16.65
CA THR A 117 -28.72 -56.15 15.19
C THR A 117 -29.22 -54.85 14.59
N ASP A 118 -30.27 -54.25 15.17
CA ASP A 118 -30.88 -53.00 14.70
C ASP A 118 -29.95 -51.79 14.90
N GLN A 119 -29.06 -51.83 15.90
CA GLN A 119 -28.11 -50.74 16.20
C GLN A 119 -26.72 -50.94 15.60
N ALA A 120 -26.38 -52.12 15.08
CA ALA A 120 -25.02 -52.50 14.71
C ALA A 120 -24.29 -51.45 13.86
N SER A 121 -24.92 -50.95 12.79
CA SER A 121 -24.36 -49.95 11.87
C SER A 121 -24.12 -48.55 12.47
N SER A 122 -24.54 -48.31 13.71
CA SER A 122 -24.43 -47.01 14.41
C SER A 122 -23.59 -47.07 15.69
N LEU A 123 -23.07 -48.24 16.06
CA LEU A 123 -22.24 -48.42 17.23
C LEU A 123 -20.75 -48.31 16.87
N ALA A 124 -19.98 -47.61 17.72
CA ALA A 124 -18.52 -47.63 17.62
C ALA A 124 -18.00 -49.08 17.76
N PRO A 125 -16.93 -49.49 17.04
CA PRO A 125 -16.48 -50.88 17.01
C PRO A 125 -16.23 -51.50 18.39
N ALA A 126 -15.63 -50.76 19.33
CA ALA A 126 -15.37 -51.22 20.68
C ALA A 126 -16.67 -51.49 21.50
N GLU A 127 -17.68 -50.64 21.35
CA GLU A 127 -18.99 -50.80 22.01
C GLU A 127 -19.79 -51.95 21.38
N LEU A 128 -19.71 -52.11 20.06
CA LEU A 128 -20.31 -53.24 19.35
C LEU A 128 -19.71 -54.57 19.82
N SER A 129 -18.38 -54.68 19.87
CA SER A 129 -17.66 -55.85 20.40
C SER A 129 -18.05 -56.15 21.84
N ALA A 130 -18.03 -55.16 22.73
CA ALA A 130 -18.37 -55.34 24.14
C ALA A 130 -19.82 -55.83 24.36
N ARG A 131 -20.79 -55.29 23.59
CA ARG A 131 -22.18 -55.76 23.63
C ARG A 131 -22.35 -57.16 23.04
N PHE A 132 -21.65 -57.46 21.94
CA PHE A 132 -21.65 -58.78 21.32
C PHE A 132 -21.09 -59.84 22.29
N GLU A 133 -19.93 -59.57 22.89
CA GLU A 133 -19.25 -60.42 23.86
C GLU A 133 -20.13 -60.70 25.09
N ALA A 134 -20.80 -59.67 25.63
CA ALA A 134 -21.76 -59.83 26.72
C ALA A 134 -22.91 -60.78 26.34
N LEU A 135 -23.42 -60.69 25.10
CA LEU A 135 -24.44 -61.63 24.60
C LEU A 135 -23.88 -63.03 24.35
N MET A 136 -22.61 -63.19 23.93
CA MET A 136 -21.98 -64.52 23.83
C MET A 136 -21.92 -65.21 25.21
N LEU A 137 -21.56 -64.48 26.27
CA LEU A 137 -21.56 -65.01 27.63
C LEU A 137 -22.97 -65.38 28.11
N THR A 138 -23.99 -64.55 27.85
CA THR A 138 -25.40 -64.84 28.18
C THR A 138 -25.99 -65.97 27.31
N TRP A 139 -25.49 -66.16 26.09
CA TRP A 139 -25.87 -67.26 25.20
C TRP A 139 -25.39 -68.60 25.73
N ALA A 140 -24.12 -68.67 26.16
CA ALA A 140 -23.53 -69.85 26.80
C ALA A 140 -23.99 -70.08 28.26
N GLY A 141 -24.64 -69.09 28.90
CA GLY A 141 -24.98 -69.12 30.33
C GLY A 141 -23.78 -68.91 31.27
N ALA A 142 -22.68 -68.40 30.74
CA ALA A 142 -21.42 -68.16 31.44
C ALA A 142 -21.38 -66.82 32.18
N ASP A 143 -22.31 -65.91 31.86
CA ASP A 143 -22.48 -64.57 32.44
C ASP A 143 -22.68 -64.57 33.97
N THR A 144 -23.22 -65.66 34.53
CA THR A 144 -23.45 -65.80 35.98
C THR A 144 -22.20 -66.14 36.80
N ALA A 145 -21.06 -66.44 36.17
CA ALA A 145 -19.82 -66.77 36.89
C ALA A 145 -19.14 -65.51 37.45
N ALA A 146 -18.75 -65.53 38.72
CA ALA A 146 -17.97 -64.43 39.30
C ALA A 146 -16.51 -64.49 38.78
N ALA A 147 -16.01 -63.40 38.18
CA ALA A 147 -14.76 -63.38 37.40
C ALA A 147 -13.54 -64.08 38.05
N GLY A 148 -13.32 -63.91 39.36
CA GLY A 148 -12.20 -64.56 40.08
C GLY A 148 -12.48 -65.95 40.67
N SER A 149 -13.65 -66.56 40.39
CA SER A 149 -14.06 -67.84 40.99
C SER A 149 -13.32 -69.06 40.46
N ARG A 150 -12.61 -68.93 39.33
CA ARG A 150 -11.82 -69.98 38.68
C ARG A 150 -10.33 -69.60 38.60
N GLY A 151 -9.79 -69.09 39.72
CA GLY A 151 -8.38 -68.69 39.83
C GLY A 151 -8.12 -67.23 39.48
N ALA A 152 -6.84 -66.85 39.45
CA ALA A 152 -6.39 -65.47 39.27
C ALA A 152 -5.79 -65.16 37.89
N PHE A 153 -5.79 -66.14 36.97
CA PHE A 153 -5.10 -66.07 35.68
C PHE A 153 -6.03 -66.12 34.46
N VAL A 154 -7.34 -66.23 34.67
CA VAL A 154 -8.38 -66.29 33.63
C VAL A 154 -9.66 -65.68 34.19
N ASP A 155 -10.49 -65.05 33.35
CA ASP A 155 -11.86 -64.71 33.74
C ASP A 155 -12.69 -66.00 33.78
N ALA A 156 -13.31 -66.27 34.93
CA ALA A 156 -14.16 -67.43 35.13
C ALA A 156 -15.32 -67.53 34.12
N ARG A 157 -15.78 -66.41 33.56
CA ARG A 157 -16.85 -66.34 32.54
C ARG A 157 -16.31 -66.79 31.19
N HIS A 158 -15.10 -66.36 30.81
CA HIS A 158 -14.47 -66.74 29.55
C HIS A 158 -14.09 -68.23 29.58
N LEU A 159 -13.57 -68.71 30.71
CA LEU A 159 -13.35 -70.14 30.93
C LEU A 159 -14.66 -70.94 30.81
N ALA A 160 -15.74 -70.51 31.49
CA ALA A 160 -17.03 -71.19 31.44
C ALA A 160 -17.65 -71.20 30.04
N PHE A 161 -17.45 -70.13 29.25
CA PHE A 161 -17.84 -70.09 27.83
C PHE A 161 -17.06 -71.11 27.01
N VAL A 162 -15.73 -71.16 27.16
CA VAL A 162 -14.86 -72.12 26.44
C VAL A 162 -15.20 -73.57 26.81
N GLU A 163 -15.49 -73.85 28.09
CA GLU A 163 -15.97 -75.16 28.55
C GLU A 163 -17.34 -75.53 27.95
N ALA A 164 -18.26 -74.57 27.83
CA ALA A 164 -19.56 -74.79 27.21
C ALA A 164 -19.43 -75.03 25.70
N PHE A 165 -18.60 -74.23 25.02
CA PHE A 165 -18.37 -74.30 23.57
C PHE A 165 -17.73 -75.63 23.15
N PHE A 166 -16.66 -76.07 23.81
CA PHE A 166 -16.04 -77.36 23.53
C PHE A 166 -16.80 -78.57 24.12
N GLY A 167 -17.81 -78.31 24.97
CA GLY A 167 -18.61 -79.36 25.60
C GLY A 167 -17.91 -80.10 26.75
N ASP A 168 -16.64 -79.78 27.05
CA ASP A 168 -15.81 -80.42 28.09
C ASP A 168 -15.29 -79.41 29.11
N THR A 169 -15.25 -79.87 30.36
CA THR A 169 -14.67 -79.18 31.52
C THR A 169 -13.15 -79.04 31.41
N TYR A 170 -12.61 -77.86 31.75
CA TYR A 170 -11.18 -77.65 31.86
C TYR A 170 -10.61 -78.45 33.04
N ARG A 171 -9.53 -79.18 32.77
CA ARG A 171 -8.84 -80.05 33.74
C ARG A 171 -7.34 -79.91 33.59
N GLU A 172 -6.67 -79.45 34.63
CA GLU A 172 -5.21 -79.48 34.68
C GLU A 172 -4.75 -80.84 35.24
N ILE A 173 -4.21 -81.67 34.35
CA ILE A 173 -3.70 -83.00 34.69
C ILE A 173 -2.20 -82.89 34.98
N GLN A 174 -1.79 -83.21 36.21
CA GLN A 174 -0.36 -83.34 36.55
C GLN A 174 -0.10 -84.78 37.02
N ARG A 175 0.91 -85.43 36.44
CA ARG A 175 1.31 -86.82 36.76
C ARG A 175 0.17 -87.85 36.64
N GLY A 176 -0.77 -87.64 35.72
CA GLY A 176 -1.90 -88.54 35.46
C GLY A 176 -3.09 -88.39 36.41
N GLU A 177 -3.05 -87.44 37.35
CA GLU A 177 -4.19 -87.09 38.21
C GLU A 177 -4.72 -85.70 37.85
N GLU A 178 -6.04 -85.54 37.85
CA GLU A 178 -6.71 -84.25 37.73
C GLU A 178 -6.51 -83.47 39.02
N VAL A 179 -5.74 -82.38 38.98
CA VAL A 179 -5.36 -81.63 40.19
C VAL A 179 -6.28 -80.44 40.41
N ARG A 180 -6.76 -79.80 39.33
CA ARG A 180 -7.58 -78.58 39.38
C ARG A 180 -8.47 -78.47 38.14
N ASN A 181 -9.59 -77.75 38.30
CA ASN A 181 -10.47 -77.31 37.20
C ASN A 181 -10.29 -75.80 36.89
N TYR A 182 -9.07 -75.28 37.03
CA TYR A 182 -8.70 -73.91 36.69
C TYR A 182 -7.18 -73.81 36.43
N PRO A 183 -6.72 -72.89 35.58
CA PRO A 183 -5.31 -72.78 35.22
C PRO A 183 -4.44 -72.38 36.42
N SER A 184 -3.35 -73.10 36.65
CA SER A 184 -2.39 -72.79 37.72
C SER A 184 -1.28 -71.80 37.33
N THR A 185 -1.17 -71.42 36.04
CA THR A 185 -0.15 -70.51 35.52
C THR A 185 -0.75 -69.40 34.64
N VAL A 186 0.00 -68.30 34.50
CA VAL A 186 -0.32 -67.19 33.59
C VAL A 186 -0.39 -67.67 32.14
N GLU A 187 0.51 -68.56 31.72
CA GLU A 187 0.59 -69.10 30.36
C GLU A 187 -0.66 -69.91 29.99
N PHE A 188 -1.14 -70.78 30.90
CA PHE A 188 -2.38 -71.53 30.67
C PHE A 188 -3.62 -70.64 30.70
N GLY A 189 -3.63 -69.61 31.56
CA GLY A 189 -4.68 -68.59 31.55
C GLY A 189 -4.75 -67.84 30.22
N ALA A 190 -3.61 -67.30 29.77
CA ALA A 190 -3.50 -66.56 28.52
C ALA A 190 -3.89 -67.39 27.28
N ALA A 191 -3.60 -68.70 27.27
CA ALA A 191 -4.02 -69.59 26.18
C ALA A 191 -5.56 -69.77 26.11
N ILE A 192 -6.23 -69.78 27.27
CA ILE A 192 -7.70 -69.86 27.36
C ILE A 192 -8.33 -68.54 26.92
N GLU A 193 -7.80 -67.40 27.39
CA GLU A 193 -8.23 -66.07 26.95
C GLU A 193 -8.07 -65.88 25.43
N ALA A 194 -6.94 -66.31 24.87
CA ALA A 194 -6.70 -66.28 23.42
C ALA A 194 -7.71 -67.16 22.65
N SER A 195 -8.03 -68.35 23.17
CA SER A 195 -9.01 -69.26 22.58
C SER A 195 -10.42 -68.66 22.62
N TYR A 196 -10.81 -68.08 23.74
CA TYR A 196 -12.09 -67.36 23.91
C TYR A 196 -12.22 -66.20 22.90
N GLN A 197 -11.21 -65.32 22.83
CA GLN A 197 -11.21 -64.18 21.92
C GLN A 197 -11.25 -64.60 20.44
N GLN A 198 -10.57 -65.70 20.07
CA GLN A 198 -10.66 -66.26 18.71
C GLN A 198 -12.09 -66.74 18.37
N ILE A 199 -12.75 -67.47 19.28
CA ILE A 199 -14.11 -67.96 19.07
C ILE A 199 -15.09 -66.78 18.97
N VAL A 200 -15.02 -65.81 19.88
CA VAL A 200 -15.90 -64.63 19.89
C VAL A 200 -15.70 -63.78 18.62
N THR A 201 -14.46 -63.58 18.18
CA THR A 201 -14.15 -62.86 16.93
C THR A 201 -14.76 -63.55 15.70
N LEU A 202 -14.61 -64.88 15.59
CA LEU A 202 -15.20 -65.66 14.49
C LEU A 202 -16.73 -65.58 14.50
N MET A 203 -17.35 -65.73 15.67
CA MET A 203 -18.79 -65.58 15.85
C MET A 203 -19.28 -64.18 15.52
N MET A 204 -18.52 -63.13 15.86
CA MET A 204 -18.84 -61.74 15.56
C MET A 204 -18.83 -61.49 14.06
N THR A 205 -17.86 -62.03 13.31
CA THR A 205 -17.87 -61.92 11.84
C THR A 205 -19.02 -62.68 11.20
N ALA A 206 -19.30 -63.90 11.63
CA ALA A 206 -20.46 -64.68 11.16
C ALA A 206 -21.81 -64.01 11.50
N TYR A 207 -21.86 -63.24 12.57
CA TYR A 207 -22.97 -62.37 12.94
C TYR A 207 -23.08 -61.15 12.01
N LEU A 208 -22.00 -60.39 11.81
CA LEU A 208 -21.99 -59.18 10.98
C LEU A 208 -22.33 -59.47 9.51
N ALA A 209 -21.86 -60.61 8.98
CA ALA A 209 -22.24 -61.09 7.65
C ALA A 209 -23.76 -61.32 7.49
N GLN A 210 -24.47 -61.55 8.60
CA GLN A 210 -25.91 -61.75 8.61
C GLN A 210 -26.69 -60.49 9.00
N VAL A 211 -26.08 -59.47 9.62
CA VAL A 211 -26.75 -58.23 10.09
C VAL A 211 -27.51 -57.55 8.95
N VAL A 212 -26.85 -57.20 7.84
CA VAL A 212 -27.49 -56.52 6.70
C VAL A 212 -28.61 -57.36 6.07
N PRO A 213 -28.42 -58.64 5.73
CA PRO A 213 -29.50 -59.51 5.25
C PRO A 213 -30.69 -59.56 6.21
N SER A 214 -30.44 -59.58 7.53
CA SER A 214 -31.46 -59.58 8.57
C SER A 214 -32.24 -58.26 8.65
N LEU A 215 -31.55 -57.10 8.53
CA LEU A 215 -32.20 -55.79 8.48
C LEU A 215 -33.10 -55.65 7.25
N VAL A 216 -32.60 -56.05 6.07
CA VAL A 216 -33.37 -56.03 4.82
C VAL A 216 -34.57 -56.98 4.89
N ALA A 217 -34.42 -58.16 5.49
CA ALA A 217 -35.52 -59.12 5.69
C ALA A 217 -36.60 -58.65 6.67
N ARG A 218 -36.25 -57.78 7.64
CA ARG A 218 -37.19 -57.20 8.62
C ARG A 218 -37.78 -55.85 8.21
N ALA A 219 -37.23 -55.18 7.20
CA ALA A 219 -37.64 -53.83 6.83
C ALA A 219 -39.03 -53.77 6.19
N SER A 220 -39.81 -52.73 6.54
CA SER A 220 -41.09 -52.42 5.90
C SER A 220 -40.94 -51.72 4.54
N ASP A 221 -39.79 -51.09 4.28
CA ASP A 221 -39.41 -50.51 2.99
C ASP A 221 -38.03 -51.05 2.59
N SER A 222 -38.02 -51.95 1.61
CA SER A 222 -36.81 -52.61 1.14
C SER A 222 -35.84 -51.69 0.39
N ALA A 223 -36.31 -50.55 -0.14
CA ALA A 223 -35.45 -49.61 -0.87
C ALA A 223 -34.68 -48.71 0.11
N ALA A 224 -35.37 -48.15 1.10
CA ALA A 224 -34.72 -47.39 2.17
C ALA A 224 -33.77 -48.25 3.01
N ALA A 225 -34.15 -49.50 3.28
CA ALA A 225 -33.29 -50.46 3.99
C ALA A 225 -32.05 -50.86 3.17
N LEU A 226 -32.17 -51.01 1.84
CA LEU A 226 -31.01 -51.27 0.99
C LEU A 226 -30.06 -50.07 0.94
N ALA A 227 -30.58 -48.83 0.86
CA ALA A 227 -29.76 -47.63 0.93
C ALA A 227 -29.01 -47.51 2.26
N SER A 228 -29.72 -47.68 3.39
CA SER A 228 -29.10 -47.67 4.72
C SER A 228 -28.16 -48.86 4.99
N ALA A 229 -28.33 -49.97 4.27
CA ALA A 229 -27.43 -51.10 4.31
C ALA A 229 -26.14 -50.83 3.53
N LEU A 230 -26.20 -50.14 2.38
CA LEU A 230 -25.03 -49.76 1.58
C LEU A 230 -24.14 -48.73 2.29
N THR A 231 -24.72 -47.90 3.17
CA THR A 231 -23.98 -46.99 4.06
C THR A 231 -23.56 -47.63 5.39
N SER A 232 -23.79 -48.94 5.58
CA SER A 232 -23.35 -49.63 6.80
C SER A 232 -21.85 -49.95 6.70
N PRO A 233 -21.03 -49.65 7.72
CA PRO A 233 -19.63 -50.07 7.74
C PRO A 233 -19.48 -51.59 7.69
N TYR A 234 -20.52 -52.36 7.98
CA TYR A 234 -20.50 -53.83 7.94
C TYR A 234 -21.09 -54.43 6.67
N PHE A 235 -21.43 -53.62 5.66
CA PHE A 235 -21.97 -54.09 4.38
C PHE A 235 -21.05 -55.12 3.70
N ALA A 236 -19.73 -54.88 3.72
CA ALA A 236 -18.75 -55.76 3.08
C ALA A 236 -18.77 -57.20 3.65
N TYR A 237 -19.10 -57.39 4.93
CA TYR A 237 -19.28 -58.72 5.52
C TYR A 237 -20.48 -59.47 4.93
N ALA A 238 -21.55 -58.78 4.53
CA ALA A 238 -22.75 -59.41 3.97
C ALA A 238 -22.55 -59.94 2.54
N LEU A 239 -21.44 -59.56 1.89
CA LEU A 239 -21.01 -60.08 0.60
C LEU A 239 -20.10 -61.32 0.74
N LEU A 240 -19.66 -61.67 1.95
CA LEU A 240 -18.88 -62.87 2.20
C LEU A 240 -19.80 -64.10 2.30
N ASP A 241 -19.68 -65.03 1.36
CA ASP A 241 -20.35 -66.32 1.48
C ASP A 241 -19.56 -67.24 2.43
N PHE A 242 -20.16 -67.53 3.59
CA PHE A 242 -19.70 -68.49 4.58
C PHE A 242 -20.49 -69.82 4.55
N ARG A 243 -21.37 -70.04 3.56
CA ARG A 243 -22.26 -71.20 3.53
C ARG A 243 -21.51 -72.48 3.15
N SER A 244 -21.28 -73.33 4.14
CA SER A 244 -20.82 -74.70 3.97
C SER A 244 -21.91 -75.63 3.38
N THR A 245 -22.29 -75.40 2.12
CA THR A 245 -22.92 -76.45 1.28
C THR A 245 -21.89 -77.04 0.33
N ILE A 246 -20.80 -77.57 0.90
CA ILE A 246 -19.80 -78.37 0.19
C ILE A 246 -20.22 -79.84 0.36
N PRO A 247 -20.34 -80.63 -0.72
CA PRO A 247 -20.54 -82.09 -0.62
C PRO A 247 -19.38 -82.77 0.12
N GLU A 248 -19.63 -83.87 0.84
CA GLU A 248 -18.57 -84.65 1.49
C GLU A 248 -17.44 -85.00 0.51
N GLY A 249 -16.23 -84.49 0.78
CA GLY A 249 -15.00 -84.86 0.08
C GLY A 249 -14.24 -83.76 -0.65
N GLU A 250 -14.72 -82.50 -0.67
CA GLU A 250 -13.93 -81.36 -1.15
C GLU A 250 -13.47 -80.47 0.03
N GLU A 251 -12.20 -80.10 0.02
CA GLU A 251 -11.63 -79.10 0.95
C GLU A 251 -12.25 -77.73 0.69
N PRO A 252 -12.55 -76.92 1.72
CA PRO A 252 -13.02 -75.56 1.51
C PRO A 252 -12.02 -74.76 0.68
N SER A 253 -12.50 -74.15 -0.41
CA SER A 253 -11.73 -73.16 -1.15
C SER A 253 -11.24 -72.08 -0.19
N ALA A 254 -9.92 -71.89 -0.12
CA ALA A 254 -9.31 -71.02 0.88
C ALA A 254 -10.00 -69.65 0.98
N THR A 255 -10.31 -69.25 2.21
CA THR A 255 -11.11 -68.07 2.60
C THR A 255 -10.77 -66.76 1.87
N PRO A 256 -9.52 -66.47 1.43
CA PRO A 256 -9.21 -65.29 0.62
C PRO A 256 -9.94 -65.20 -0.74
N GLY A 257 -10.46 -66.29 -1.29
CA GLY A 257 -11.05 -66.32 -2.64
C GLY A 257 -12.24 -65.39 -2.84
N ASN A 258 -13.13 -65.30 -1.84
CA ASN A 258 -14.31 -64.42 -1.92
C ASN A 258 -13.97 -62.94 -1.68
N LEU A 259 -12.86 -62.63 -0.99
CA LEU A 259 -12.49 -61.26 -0.64
C LEU A 259 -12.18 -60.40 -1.88
N GLY A 260 -11.61 -61.00 -2.94
CA GLY A 260 -11.43 -60.34 -4.23
C GLY A 260 -12.76 -59.93 -4.89
N MET A 261 -13.77 -60.82 -4.85
CA MET A 261 -15.12 -60.52 -5.35
C MET A 261 -15.82 -59.42 -4.53
N VAL A 262 -15.58 -59.37 -3.21
CA VAL A 262 -16.06 -58.27 -2.36
C VAL A 262 -15.41 -56.95 -2.76
N VAL A 263 -14.09 -56.91 -2.99
CA VAL A 263 -13.41 -55.69 -3.44
C VAL A 263 -13.89 -55.22 -4.83
N ASP A 264 -14.06 -56.13 -5.79
CA ASP A 264 -14.64 -55.78 -7.09
C ASP A 264 -16.07 -55.24 -6.95
N THR A 265 -16.85 -55.79 -6.01
CA THR A 265 -18.20 -55.27 -5.69
C THR A 265 -18.13 -53.88 -5.07
N ILE A 266 -17.22 -53.64 -4.11
CA ILE A 266 -16.98 -52.33 -3.49
C ILE A 266 -16.62 -51.29 -4.56
N LYS A 267 -15.66 -51.59 -5.45
CA LYS A 267 -15.32 -50.72 -6.59
C LYS A 267 -16.52 -50.46 -7.51
N SER A 268 -17.36 -51.46 -7.77
CA SER A 268 -18.53 -51.32 -8.66
C SER A 268 -19.69 -50.52 -8.08
N LEU A 269 -19.78 -50.43 -6.75
CA LEU A 269 -20.83 -49.72 -6.01
C LEU A 269 -20.37 -48.35 -5.48
N MET A 270 -19.07 -48.03 -5.65
CA MET A 270 -18.49 -46.77 -5.22
C MET A 270 -19.22 -45.58 -5.88
N PRO A 271 -19.70 -44.59 -5.09
CA PRO A 271 -20.31 -43.39 -5.61
C PRO A 271 -19.40 -42.63 -6.59
N THR A 272 -20.01 -42.03 -7.62
CA THR A 272 -19.27 -41.23 -8.62
C THR A 272 -18.96 -39.80 -8.15
N ALA A 273 -19.67 -39.32 -7.12
CA ALA A 273 -19.35 -38.07 -6.45
C ALA A 273 -18.18 -38.31 -5.50
N LEU A 274 -17.14 -37.47 -5.57
CA LEU A 274 -15.86 -37.72 -4.92
C LEU A 274 -16.01 -37.85 -3.39
N GLY A 275 -16.75 -36.94 -2.76
CA GLY A 275 -16.96 -36.96 -1.31
C GLY A 275 -17.79 -38.14 -0.80
N ASP A 276 -18.83 -38.53 -1.54
CA ASP A 276 -19.56 -39.78 -1.25
C ASP A 276 -18.64 -41.01 -1.42
N GLY A 277 -17.73 -40.96 -2.39
CA GLY A 277 -16.73 -42.00 -2.66
C GLY A 277 -15.72 -42.17 -1.52
N VAL A 278 -15.19 -41.07 -0.97
CA VAL A 278 -14.32 -41.04 0.23
C VAL A 278 -15.00 -41.74 1.41
N ASN A 279 -16.14 -41.21 1.84
CA ASN A 279 -16.87 -41.71 3.02
C ASN A 279 -17.29 -43.18 2.85
N TYR A 280 -17.70 -43.57 1.63
CA TYR A 280 -18.05 -44.96 1.30
C TYR A 280 -16.84 -45.89 1.39
N LEU A 281 -15.69 -45.48 0.86
CA LEU A 281 -14.47 -46.27 0.83
C LEU A 281 -13.88 -46.48 2.23
N GLU A 282 -13.88 -45.44 3.06
CA GLU A 282 -13.53 -45.50 4.49
C GLU A 282 -14.40 -46.51 5.23
N ALA A 283 -15.72 -46.36 5.14
CA ALA A 283 -16.67 -47.26 5.80
C ALA A 283 -16.54 -48.72 5.32
N ALA A 284 -16.38 -48.93 4.00
CA ALA A 284 -16.28 -50.27 3.42
C ALA A 284 -14.96 -50.98 3.76
N LEU A 285 -13.84 -50.25 3.81
CA LEU A 285 -12.52 -50.82 4.13
C LEU A 285 -12.30 -51.01 5.64
N ALA A 286 -12.71 -50.05 6.48
CA ALA A 286 -12.75 -50.26 7.93
C ALA A 286 -13.67 -51.45 8.29
N GLY A 287 -14.72 -51.65 7.49
CA GLY A 287 -15.58 -52.83 7.51
C GLY A 287 -14.90 -54.16 7.24
N LEU A 288 -13.74 -54.19 6.57
CA LEU A 288 -13.04 -55.43 6.23
C LEU A 288 -11.89 -55.78 7.19
N ASP A 289 -11.51 -54.88 8.10
CA ASP A 289 -10.35 -55.08 8.99
C ASP A 289 -10.43 -56.35 9.86
N GLY A 290 -11.62 -56.79 10.28
CA GLY A 290 -11.76 -58.07 11.01
C GLY A 290 -11.33 -59.31 10.20
N MET A 291 -11.22 -59.22 8.88
CA MET A 291 -10.67 -60.30 8.05
C MET A 291 -9.18 -60.55 8.29
N ILE A 292 -8.44 -59.58 8.85
CA ILE A 292 -7.02 -59.72 9.19
C ILE A 292 -6.81 -60.90 10.16
N ALA A 293 -7.66 -61.00 11.19
CA ALA A 293 -7.61 -62.11 12.15
C ALA A 293 -7.95 -63.46 11.52
N LEU A 294 -8.96 -63.48 10.63
CA LEU A 294 -9.57 -64.71 10.11
C LEU A 294 -8.86 -65.33 8.90
N ALA A 295 -8.47 -64.51 7.92
CA ALA A 295 -7.90 -64.98 6.65
C ALA A 295 -6.37 -64.78 6.57
N PHE A 296 -5.81 -63.94 7.45
CA PHE A 296 -4.38 -63.56 7.43
C PHE A 296 -3.66 -63.83 8.75
N ALA A 297 -4.27 -64.62 9.65
CA ALA A 297 -3.72 -65.02 10.95
C ALA A 297 -3.22 -63.84 11.82
N GLY A 298 -3.90 -62.69 11.74
CA GLY A 298 -3.54 -61.46 12.45
C GLY A 298 -2.51 -60.57 11.74
N SER A 299 -2.02 -60.96 10.55
CA SER A 299 -0.97 -60.22 9.84
C SER A 299 -1.54 -59.07 8.99
N ARG A 300 -1.46 -57.82 9.50
CA ARG A 300 -1.81 -56.60 8.74
C ARG A 300 -1.00 -56.50 7.45
N ALA A 301 0.30 -56.81 7.50
CA ALA A 301 1.16 -56.82 6.31
C ALA A 301 0.75 -57.89 5.28
N GLY A 302 0.25 -59.05 5.73
CA GLY A 302 -0.29 -60.09 4.86
C GLY A 302 -1.61 -59.69 4.19
N TYR A 303 -2.49 -59.04 4.95
CA TYR A 303 -3.74 -58.45 4.43
C TYR A 303 -3.46 -57.36 3.40
N ALA A 304 -2.57 -56.42 3.72
CA ALA A 304 -2.19 -55.34 2.81
C ALA A 304 -1.57 -55.86 1.50
N ALA A 305 -0.63 -56.81 1.58
CA ALA A 305 -0.03 -57.43 0.40
C ALA A 305 -1.04 -58.15 -0.52
N PHE A 306 -2.20 -58.57 0.01
CA PHE A 306 -3.30 -59.14 -0.77
C PHE A 306 -4.26 -58.05 -1.31
N MET A 307 -4.60 -57.06 -0.50
CA MET A 307 -5.63 -56.07 -0.77
C MET A 307 -5.15 -54.91 -1.66
N THR A 308 -3.95 -54.36 -1.43
CA THR A 308 -3.44 -53.20 -2.19
C THR A 308 -3.43 -53.42 -3.71
N PRO A 309 -3.03 -54.60 -4.27
CA PRO A 309 -3.11 -54.86 -5.70
C PRO A 309 -4.54 -54.82 -6.28
N LEU A 310 -5.58 -55.04 -5.47
CA LEU A 310 -6.98 -55.07 -5.92
C LEU A 310 -7.59 -53.68 -6.15
N PHE A 311 -6.94 -52.63 -5.62
CA PHE A 311 -7.31 -51.21 -5.84
C PHE A 311 -6.34 -50.50 -6.82
N ALA A 312 -5.36 -51.19 -7.38
CA ALA A 312 -4.38 -50.59 -8.28
C ALA A 312 -4.99 -50.04 -9.59
N ASP A 313 -6.17 -50.55 -9.99
CA ASP A 313 -6.97 -50.15 -11.13
C ASP A 313 -8.00 -49.03 -10.83
N THR A 314 -8.11 -48.58 -9.57
CA THR A 314 -8.92 -47.41 -9.20
C THR A 314 -8.42 -46.19 -9.98
N ALA A 315 -9.31 -45.60 -10.78
CA ALA A 315 -8.96 -44.54 -11.73
C ALA A 315 -8.61 -43.21 -11.05
N ASP A 316 -9.20 -42.96 -9.87
CA ASP A 316 -8.93 -41.78 -9.06
C ASP A 316 -7.68 -41.98 -8.21
N ALA A 317 -6.71 -41.08 -8.32
CA ALA A 317 -5.42 -41.21 -7.64
C ALA A 317 -5.56 -41.03 -6.12
N ASP A 318 -6.42 -40.11 -5.68
CA ASP A 318 -6.57 -39.71 -4.28
C ASP A 318 -7.35 -40.82 -3.54
N LEU A 319 -8.45 -41.32 -4.12
CA LEU A 319 -9.18 -42.48 -3.57
C LEU A 319 -8.33 -43.76 -3.55
N ARG A 320 -7.41 -43.94 -4.51
CA ARG A 320 -6.49 -45.08 -4.53
C ARG A 320 -5.42 -44.98 -3.44
N LEU A 321 -4.94 -43.78 -3.12
CA LEU A 321 -4.04 -43.54 -1.99
C LEU A 321 -4.77 -43.80 -0.66
N LEU A 322 -5.96 -43.23 -0.48
CA LEU A 322 -6.87 -43.50 0.65
C LEU A 322 -7.10 -45.01 0.85
N ALA A 323 -7.45 -45.74 -0.22
CA ALA A 323 -7.63 -47.19 -0.16
C ALA A 323 -6.36 -47.92 0.32
N ALA A 324 -5.20 -47.54 -0.20
CA ALA A 324 -3.93 -48.18 0.13
C ALA A 324 -3.55 -47.97 1.59
N GLU A 325 -3.64 -46.72 2.07
CA GLU A 325 -3.27 -46.30 3.44
C GLU A 325 -4.22 -46.84 4.51
N ILE A 326 -5.53 -46.95 4.23
CA ILE A 326 -6.46 -47.64 5.13
C ILE A 326 -6.12 -49.14 5.18
N VAL A 327 -5.87 -49.77 4.04
CA VAL A 327 -5.55 -51.21 3.94
C VAL A 327 -4.25 -51.58 4.67
N SER A 328 -3.19 -50.78 4.53
CA SER A 328 -1.95 -50.92 5.31
C SER A 328 -2.17 -50.62 6.80
N GLY A 329 -3.13 -49.76 7.13
CA GLY A 329 -3.35 -49.24 8.48
C GLY A 329 -2.37 -48.12 8.84
N THR A 330 -1.97 -47.32 7.86
CA THR A 330 -1.09 -46.15 7.99
C THR A 330 -1.81 -44.83 7.76
N ALA A 331 -3.06 -44.85 7.25
CA ALA A 331 -3.95 -43.69 7.26
C ALA A 331 -4.14 -43.15 8.68
N LEU A 332 -3.97 -41.84 8.85
CA LEU A 332 -4.07 -41.13 10.12
C LEU A 332 -5.51 -40.63 10.29
N ILE A 333 -6.35 -41.49 10.86
CA ILE A 333 -7.78 -41.21 11.10
C ILE A 333 -7.98 -40.82 12.57
N GLY A 334 -8.51 -39.63 12.82
CA GLY A 334 -8.73 -39.06 14.16
C GLY A 334 -10.13 -39.31 14.74
N SER A 335 -10.52 -38.51 15.74
CA SER A 335 -11.70 -38.78 16.58
C SER A 335 -12.72 -37.63 16.65
N MET A 336 -13.16 -37.27 17.84
CA MET A 336 -14.07 -36.16 18.15
C MET A 336 -13.43 -35.16 19.12
N ALA A 337 -12.11 -35.11 19.17
CA ALA A 337 -11.30 -34.25 20.03
C ALA A 337 -10.08 -33.73 19.27
N SER A 338 -9.58 -32.55 19.66
CA SER A 338 -8.35 -31.97 19.10
C SER A 338 -7.14 -32.91 19.21
N GLU A 339 -6.55 -33.22 18.07
CA GLU A 339 -5.48 -34.19 17.88
C GLU A 339 -4.32 -33.61 17.06
N ALA A 340 -3.15 -34.26 17.15
CA ALA A 340 -1.95 -33.87 16.42
C ALA A 340 -1.29 -35.10 15.80
N ALA A 341 -1.09 -35.07 14.49
CA ALA A 341 -0.59 -36.18 13.69
C ALA A 341 0.67 -35.79 12.90
N LEU A 342 1.62 -36.72 12.79
CA LEU A 342 2.86 -36.54 12.03
C LEU A 342 2.99 -37.67 11.01
N GLY A 343 3.24 -37.29 9.76
CA GLY A 343 3.54 -38.18 8.66
C GLY A 343 4.92 -38.81 8.73
N SER A 344 5.25 -39.56 7.68
CA SER A 344 6.52 -40.26 7.50
C SER A 344 6.89 -40.27 6.01
N ASP A 345 8.16 -40.01 5.68
CA ASP A 345 8.72 -40.04 4.31
C ASP A 345 8.03 -41.05 3.36
N GLY A 346 7.12 -40.54 2.53
CA GLY A 346 6.19 -41.24 1.62
C GLY A 346 4.79 -40.61 1.68
N SER A 347 3.98 -40.75 0.62
CA SER A 347 2.59 -40.24 0.62
C SER A 347 1.77 -40.75 1.80
N ASN A 348 1.14 -39.85 2.55
CA ASN A 348 0.30 -40.12 3.70
C ASN A 348 -1.14 -39.62 3.47
N VAL A 349 -2.04 -40.03 4.36
CA VAL A 349 -3.45 -39.63 4.38
C VAL A 349 -3.80 -39.18 5.79
N PHE A 350 -4.32 -37.96 5.91
CA PHE A 350 -4.80 -37.34 7.14
C PHE A 350 -6.31 -37.12 7.04
N ASP A 351 -7.06 -37.69 7.97
CA ASP A 351 -8.50 -37.47 8.15
C ASP A 351 -8.78 -37.39 9.66
N LEU A 352 -8.51 -36.24 10.27
CA LEU A 352 -8.47 -36.12 11.73
C LEU A 352 -9.88 -35.99 12.38
N GLY A 353 -10.92 -35.79 11.57
CA GLY A 353 -12.30 -35.92 12.03
C GLY A 353 -12.83 -34.63 12.66
N LYS A 354 -13.27 -34.68 13.93
CA LYS A 354 -13.80 -33.49 14.61
C LYS A 354 -12.86 -33.03 15.73
N GLY A 355 -12.38 -31.80 15.65
CA GLY A 355 -11.42 -31.20 16.58
C GLY A 355 -10.84 -29.94 15.97
N ASP A 356 -10.21 -29.08 16.79
CA ASP A 356 -9.20 -28.16 16.22
C ASP A 356 -7.90 -28.97 16.10
N ASP A 357 -7.58 -29.48 14.90
CA ASP A 357 -6.56 -30.51 14.69
C ASP A 357 -5.27 -29.99 14.04
N ALA A 358 -4.17 -30.77 14.11
CA ALA A 358 -2.90 -30.40 13.49
C ALA A 358 -2.18 -31.57 12.80
N SER A 359 -1.79 -31.39 11.53
CA SER A 359 -1.06 -32.38 10.72
C SER A 359 0.25 -31.82 10.14
N ASP A 360 1.32 -32.60 10.11
CA ASP A 360 2.54 -32.34 9.31
C ASP A 360 2.84 -33.55 8.40
N GLY A 361 2.79 -33.38 7.07
CA GLY A 361 3.03 -34.44 6.07
C GLY A 361 4.47 -34.97 6.02
N ALA A 362 5.43 -34.16 6.44
CA ALA A 362 6.86 -34.40 6.22
C ALA A 362 7.28 -34.42 4.74
N LYS A 363 7.33 -35.58 4.07
CA LYS A 363 7.67 -35.69 2.64
C LYS A 363 6.76 -36.72 1.99
N GLY A 364 6.15 -36.39 0.87
CA GLY A 364 5.25 -37.27 0.16
C GLY A 364 4.45 -36.46 -0.84
N GLY A 365 3.55 -37.11 -1.57
CA GLY A 365 2.38 -36.40 -2.10
C GLY A 365 1.22 -36.71 -1.16
N ASP A 366 0.94 -35.81 -0.23
CA ASP A 366 0.08 -36.08 0.92
C ASP A 366 -1.37 -35.67 0.68
N LEU A 367 -2.31 -36.39 1.31
CA LEU A 367 -3.75 -36.17 1.18
C LEU A 367 -4.35 -35.77 2.53
N TYR A 368 -4.76 -34.51 2.64
CA TYR A 368 -5.44 -33.94 3.79
C TYR A 368 -6.95 -33.91 3.47
N ILE A 369 -7.79 -34.51 4.31
CA ILE A 369 -9.25 -34.54 4.12
C ILE A 369 -9.89 -33.67 5.22
N TYR A 370 -10.71 -32.70 4.81
CA TYR A 370 -11.42 -31.80 5.73
C TYR A 370 -12.88 -31.63 5.31
N ARG A 371 -13.81 -31.91 6.22
CA ARG A 371 -15.27 -31.80 6.04
C ARG A 371 -15.82 -30.61 6.83
N ARG A 372 -17.00 -30.13 6.45
CA ARG A 372 -17.66 -29.00 7.14
C ARG A 372 -17.90 -29.31 8.62
N GLY A 373 -17.51 -28.38 9.49
CA GLY A 373 -17.66 -28.54 10.93
C GLY A 373 -16.65 -29.49 11.56
N ASP A 374 -15.52 -29.79 10.92
CA ASP A 374 -14.42 -30.59 11.49
C ASP A 374 -13.77 -29.80 12.63
N GLY A 375 -13.25 -28.60 12.33
CA GLY A 375 -12.88 -27.57 13.31
C GLY A 375 -11.91 -26.55 12.70
N ASN A 376 -11.04 -25.96 13.51
CA ASN A 376 -10.00 -25.05 13.04
C ASN A 376 -8.67 -25.81 12.93
N ASP A 377 -8.37 -26.27 11.72
CA ASP A 377 -7.28 -27.22 11.49
C ASP A 377 -6.01 -26.54 10.98
N TRP A 378 -4.87 -27.11 11.37
CA TRP A 378 -3.55 -26.64 10.97
C TRP A 378 -2.84 -27.69 10.10
N ILE A 379 -2.46 -27.30 8.89
CA ILE A 379 -1.72 -28.12 7.93
C ILE A 379 -0.32 -27.53 7.77
N GLY A 380 0.68 -28.29 8.22
CA GLY A 380 2.07 -28.09 7.87
C GLY A 380 2.48 -29.04 6.74
N ASP A 381 3.21 -28.53 5.76
CA ASP A 381 3.98 -29.40 4.87
C ASP A 381 5.36 -28.78 4.65
N SER A 382 6.39 -29.51 5.03
CA SER A 382 7.71 -28.96 5.36
C SER A 382 8.81 -29.33 4.36
N SER A 383 8.49 -30.01 3.25
CA SER A 383 9.48 -30.49 2.29
C SER A 383 9.39 -29.91 0.87
N LYS A 384 10.05 -30.60 -0.09
CA LYS A 384 10.64 -30.00 -1.29
C LYS A 384 10.88 -30.95 -2.47
N LEU A 385 10.44 -32.21 -2.47
CA LEU A 385 10.87 -33.12 -3.55
C LEU A 385 10.12 -32.84 -4.85
N ALA A 386 10.88 -32.61 -5.91
CA ALA A 386 10.31 -32.30 -7.22
C ALA A 386 9.53 -33.50 -7.78
N GLY A 387 8.21 -33.35 -7.88
CA GLY A 387 7.28 -34.38 -8.37
C GLY A 387 6.25 -34.84 -7.34
N GLU A 388 6.33 -34.36 -6.11
CA GLU A 388 5.28 -34.50 -5.09
C GLU A 388 4.07 -33.58 -5.40
N THR A 389 2.92 -33.85 -4.79
CA THR A 389 1.66 -33.11 -5.02
C THR A 389 0.71 -33.28 -3.83
N ASP A 390 0.74 -32.29 -2.96
CA ASP A 390 -0.01 -32.28 -1.71
C ASP A 390 -1.42 -31.71 -1.92
N THR A 391 -2.41 -32.44 -1.43
CA THR A 391 -3.81 -32.29 -1.81
C THR A 391 -4.67 -32.06 -0.59
N LEU A 392 -5.33 -30.91 -0.52
CA LEU A 392 -6.46 -30.71 0.39
C LEU A 392 -7.75 -31.12 -0.33
N LEU A 393 -8.37 -32.19 0.14
CA LEU A 393 -9.63 -32.73 -0.35
C LEU A 393 -10.78 -32.27 0.55
N LEU A 394 -11.72 -31.54 -0.05
CA LEU A 394 -12.89 -30.98 0.61
C LEU A 394 -14.15 -31.69 0.06
N PRO A 395 -14.57 -32.82 0.64
CA PRO A 395 -15.60 -33.69 0.06
C PRO A 395 -17.03 -33.10 0.11
N ASP A 396 -17.28 -32.07 0.93
CA ASP A 396 -18.61 -31.46 1.11
C ASP A 396 -18.61 -29.91 1.05
N LEU A 397 -17.52 -29.31 0.56
CA LEU A 397 -17.38 -27.86 0.34
C LEU A 397 -17.13 -27.56 -1.14
N MET A 398 -17.74 -26.47 -1.60
CA MET A 398 -17.58 -25.90 -2.93
C MET A 398 -16.67 -24.66 -2.86
N PRO A 399 -16.04 -24.20 -3.96
CA PRO A 399 -15.23 -22.98 -3.92
C PRO A 399 -16.00 -21.74 -3.42
N SER A 400 -17.31 -21.68 -3.68
CA SER A 400 -18.21 -20.62 -3.21
C SER A 400 -18.51 -20.65 -1.71
N ASP A 401 -18.18 -21.74 -1.00
CA ASP A 401 -18.33 -21.84 0.45
C ASP A 401 -17.14 -21.21 1.20
N LEU A 402 -16.06 -20.84 0.50
CA LEU A 402 -14.76 -20.49 1.09
C LEU A 402 -14.34 -19.04 0.83
N GLN A 403 -13.53 -18.50 1.73
CA GLN A 403 -12.75 -17.29 1.52
C GLN A 403 -11.27 -17.59 1.79
N PHE A 404 -10.39 -17.22 0.86
CA PHE A 404 -8.95 -17.37 1.00
C PHE A 404 -8.33 -16.06 1.51
N VAL A 405 -7.55 -16.14 2.58
CA VAL A 405 -6.86 -15.00 3.19
C VAL A 405 -5.40 -15.35 3.45
N ARG A 406 -4.47 -14.48 3.10
CA ARG A 406 -3.05 -14.58 3.44
C ARG A 406 -2.76 -13.67 4.63
N ILE A 407 -2.10 -14.22 5.64
CA ILE A 407 -1.48 -13.45 6.74
C ILE A 407 -0.04 -13.97 6.87
N GLY A 408 0.94 -13.09 6.69
CA GLY A 408 2.36 -13.46 6.63
C GLY A 408 2.68 -14.47 5.51
N GLU A 409 3.20 -15.64 5.87
CA GLU A 409 3.45 -16.76 4.93
C GLU A 409 2.34 -17.83 4.93
N THR A 410 1.31 -17.69 5.76
CA THR A 410 0.26 -18.70 5.97
C THR A 410 -1.00 -18.38 5.15
N LEU A 411 -1.59 -19.41 4.56
CA LEU A 411 -2.89 -19.34 3.91
C LEU A 411 -3.98 -19.78 4.89
N TYR A 412 -5.00 -18.94 5.08
CA TYR A 412 -6.20 -19.21 5.85
C TYR A 412 -7.36 -19.44 4.88
N ILE A 413 -7.95 -20.62 4.93
CA ILE A 413 -9.12 -21.01 4.13
C ILE A 413 -10.33 -20.98 5.08
N LYS A 414 -11.13 -19.92 5.02
CA LYS A 414 -12.25 -19.68 5.95
C LYS A 414 -13.54 -20.25 5.37
N ILE A 415 -14.23 -21.11 6.12
CA ILE A 415 -15.52 -21.69 5.73
C ILE A 415 -16.62 -20.67 6.07
N THR A 416 -17.15 -19.99 5.05
CA THR A 416 -18.08 -18.86 5.21
C THR A 416 -19.36 -19.20 5.97
N SER A 417 -19.82 -20.47 5.94
CA SER A 417 -21.05 -20.90 6.59
C SER A 417 -20.94 -21.20 8.08
N THR A 418 -19.73 -21.47 8.58
CA THR A 418 -19.47 -21.85 9.99
C THR A 418 -18.55 -20.87 10.71
N GLY A 419 -17.63 -20.22 9.99
CA GLY A 419 -16.58 -19.38 10.54
C GLY A 419 -15.32 -20.15 10.96
N GLU A 420 -15.27 -21.45 10.68
CA GLU A 420 -14.08 -22.30 10.88
C GLU A 420 -12.99 -21.99 9.85
N GLU A 421 -11.73 -22.29 10.18
CA GLU A 421 -10.58 -21.93 9.34
C GLU A 421 -9.58 -23.09 9.20
N ILE A 422 -9.15 -23.39 7.97
CA ILE A 422 -8.03 -24.30 7.70
C ILE A 422 -6.77 -23.43 7.47
N GLN A 423 -5.74 -23.64 8.28
CA GLN A 423 -4.49 -22.89 8.24
C GLN A 423 -3.40 -23.70 7.55
N VAL A 424 -3.06 -23.36 6.31
CA VAL A 424 -1.94 -23.99 5.59
C VAL A 424 -0.68 -23.16 5.81
N ASN A 425 0.17 -23.64 6.70
CA ASN A 425 1.40 -22.99 7.10
C ASN A 425 2.42 -22.91 5.95
N ALA A 426 3.17 -21.81 5.89
CA ALA A 426 4.24 -21.56 4.91
C ALA A 426 3.81 -21.63 3.42
N PHE A 427 2.52 -21.61 3.09
CA PHE A 427 2.00 -21.65 1.71
C PHE A 427 2.55 -20.52 0.80
N PHE A 428 2.89 -19.36 1.36
CA PHE A 428 3.52 -18.27 0.60
C PHE A 428 5.03 -18.16 0.78
N SER A 429 5.63 -19.04 1.59
CA SER A 429 7.08 -19.08 1.80
C SER A 429 7.78 -19.42 0.49
N ARG A 430 8.57 -18.47 -0.03
CA ARG A 430 9.32 -18.59 -1.30
C ARG A 430 8.44 -19.03 -2.48
N TYR A 431 7.25 -18.46 -2.56
CA TYR A 431 6.29 -18.70 -3.63
C TYR A 431 6.94 -18.61 -5.02
N GLY A 432 6.79 -19.68 -5.82
CA GLY A 432 7.40 -19.81 -7.15
C GLY A 432 8.77 -20.49 -7.20
N GLU A 433 9.47 -20.64 -6.07
CA GLU A 433 10.77 -21.34 -5.98
C GLU A 433 10.68 -22.67 -5.21
N ASP A 434 10.04 -22.67 -4.03
CA ASP A 434 9.85 -23.85 -3.19
C ASP A 434 8.33 -24.12 -3.00
N LYS A 435 7.95 -25.39 -2.88
CA LYS A 435 6.54 -25.85 -2.68
C LYS A 435 6.34 -26.30 -1.23
N TYR A 436 5.98 -25.36 -0.34
CA TYR A 436 5.64 -25.64 1.06
C TYR A 436 4.12 -25.63 1.28
N GLY A 437 3.58 -26.45 2.17
CA GLY A 437 2.11 -26.62 2.27
C GLY A 437 1.47 -27.13 0.97
N ILE A 438 0.14 -27.10 0.88
CA ILE A 438 -0.61 -27.78 -0.20
C ILE A 438 -0.33 -27.25 -1.62
N ASP A 439 -0.38 -28.16 -2.60
CA ASP A 439 -0.21 -27.87 -4.04
C ASP A 439 -1.54 -27.67 -4.78
N LYS A 440 -2.58 -28.41 -4.38
CA LYS A 440 -3.94 -28.30 -4.94
C LYS A 440 -5.02 -28.45 -3.87
N ILE A 441 -6.17 -27.84 -4.13
CA ILE A 441 -7.44 -28.12 -3.44
C ILE A 441 -8.36 -28.84 -4.42
N ARG A 442 -9.07 -29.86 -3.93
CA ARG A 442 -10.06 -30.63 -4.70
C ARG A 442 -11.40 -30.59 -3.98
N PHE A 443 -12.45 -30.20 -4.71
CA PHE A 443 -13.76 -29.86 -4.13
C PHE A 443 -14.80 -30.98 -4.30
N ALA A 444 -15.95 -30.83 -3.64
CA ALA A 444 -17.04 -31.80 -3.63
C ALA A 444 -17.59 -32.14 -5.04
N ASP A 445 -17.57 -31.19 -5.98
CA ASP A 445 -17.96 -31.39 -7.38
C ASP A 445 -16.88 -32.03 -8.26
N GLY A 446 -15.71 -32.32 -7.69
CA GLY A 446 -14.55 -32.86 -8.38
C GLY A 446 -13.71 -31.82 -9.13
N SER A 447 -14.02 -30.52 -9.02
CA SER A 447 -13.14 -29.47 -9.52
C SER A 447 -11.83 -29.40 -8.73
N GLU A 448 -10.77 -28.94 -9.37
CA GLU A 448 -9.44 -28.79 -8.76
C GLU A 448 -8.93 -27.36 -8.95
N TRP A 449 -8.42 -26.76 -7.87
CA TRP A 449 -7.68 -25.51 -7.91
C TRP A 449 -6.21 -25.79 -7.61
N ASN A 450 -5.33 -25.42 -8.53
CA ASN A 450 -3.89 -25.45 -8.30
C ASN A 450 -3.44 -24.24 -7.48
N ARG A 451 -2.21 -24.29 -6.94
CA ARG A 451 -1.60 -23.22 -6.16
C ARG A 451 -1.75 -21.81 -6.77
N ALA A 452 -1.53 -21.66 -8.08
CA ALA A 452 -1.65 -20.37 -8.76
C ALA A 452 -3.10 -19.83 -8.75
N ARG A 453 -4.10 -20.71 -8.89
CA ARG A 453 -5.52 -20.35 -8.77
C ARG A 453 -5.91 -19.99 -7.34
N ILE A 454 -5.34 -20.69 -6.35
CA ILE A 454 -5.56 -20.40 -4.92
C ILE A 454 -5.01 -19.01 -4.58
N THR A 455 -3.76 -18.72 -4.97
CA THR A 455 -3.13 -17.40 -4.78
C THR A 455 -3.97 -16.28 -5.41
N ALA A 456 -4.40 -16.43 -6.67
CA ALA A 456 -5.18 -15.41 -7.37
C ALA A 456 -6.60 -15.16 -6.81
N GLU A 457 -7.07 -16.00 -5.87
CA GLU A 457 -8.35 -15.81 -5.18
C GLU A 457 -8.13 -15.46 -3.69
N THR A 458 -6.88 -15.24 -3.27
CA THR A 458 -6.50 -14.91 -1.89
C THR A 458 -6.50 -13.41 -1.65
N VAL A 459 -7.13 -12.97 -0.56
CA VAL A 459 -7.04 -11.60 -0.05
C VAL A 459 -5.83 -11.49 0.86
N PHE A 460 -5.02 -10.44 0.71
CA PHE A 460 -3.83 -10.20 1.52
C PHE A 460 -4.26 -9.31 2.68
N GLU A 461 -4.25 -9.83 3.91
CA GLU A 461 -4.64 -9.09 5.11
C GLU A 461 -3.47 -9.06 6.11
N GLY A 462 -3.21 -7.88 6.68
CA GLY A 462 -2.35 -7.74 7.83
C GLY A 462 -3.02 -8.24 9.12
N GLU A 463 -2.22 -8.26 10.18
CA GLU A 463 -2.63 -8.58 11.54
C GLU A 463 -3.34 -7.36 12.19
N ARG A 464 -2.89 -6.95 13.38
CA ARG A 464 -3.38 -5.74 14.08
C ARG A 464 -2.20 -4.99 14.71
N SER A 465 -1.08 -5.03 14.00
CA SER A 465 0.24 -4.48 14.26
C SER A 465 0.89 -4.05 12.94
N ASP A 466 1.93 -3.22 13.02
CA ASP A 466 2.70 -2.75 11.86
C ASP A 466 3.27 -3.91 11.02
N ASP A 467 2.77 -4.10 9.79
CA ASP A 467 3.07 -5.23 8.92
C ASP A 467 3.81 -4.86 7.62
N LEU A 468 4.45 -5.87 7.01
CA LEU A 468 4.96 -5.80 5.63
C LEU A 468 4.14 -6.75 4.75
N ILE A 469 3.31 -6.19 3.87
CA ILE A 469 2.46 -6.97 2.96
C ILE A 469 2.97 -6.79 1.53
N THR A 470 3.47 -7.89 0.94
CA THR A 470 3.84 -7.94 -0.48
C THR A 470 2.85 -8.80 -1.26
N GLY A 471 2.23 -8.22 -2.28
CA GLY A 471 1.39 -8.89 -3.27
C GLY A 471 2.22 -9.69 -4.29
N THR A 472 1.74 -9.75 -5.52
CA THR A 472 2.22 -10.65 -6.57
C THR A 472 2.54 -9.92 -7.87
N ALA A 473 2.20 -10.51 -9.01
CA ALA A 473 2.37 -9.94 -10.35
C ALA A 473 1.07 -10.07 -11.16
N GLY A 474 -0.07 -10.07 -10.45
CA GLY A 474 -1.41 -9.97 -10.98
C GLY A 474 -2.34 -9.35 -9.94
N ASN A 475 -3.52 -8.94 -10.38
CA ASN A 475 -4.48 -8.11 -9.65
C ASN A 475 -4.84 -8.64 -8.25
N ASP A 476 -4.25 -8.04 -7.21
CA ASP A 476 -4.39 -8.41 -5.81
C ASP A 476 -5.35 -7.49 -5.01
N LEU A 477 -5.94 -8.02 -3.94
CA LEU A 477 -6.74 -7.26 -2.98
C LEU A 477 -6.05 -7.24 -1.61
N ILE A 478 -5.57 -6.06 -1.21
CA ILE A 478 -4.70 -5.86 -0.05
C ILE A 478 -5.43 -5.06 1.05
N ARG A 479 -5.21 -5.41 2.31
CA ARG A 479 -5.71 -4.68 3.50
C ARG A 479 -4.64 -4.67 4.59
N GLY A 480 -4.15 -3.50 4.98
CA GLY A 480 -3.23 -3.37 6.13
C GLY A 480 -3.88 -3.80 7.45
N MET A 481 -5.15 -3.42 7.65
CA MET A 481 -5.97 -3.65 8.84
C MET A 481 -5.70 -2.68 9.98
N ARG A 482 -4.77 -2.92 10.90
CA ARG A 482 -4.46 -1.93 11.96
C ARG A 482 -2.99 -2.01 12.31
N GLY A 483 -2.33 -0.87 12.40
CA GLY A 483 -0.86 -0.82 12.48
C GLY A 483 -0.38 0.20 11.45
N ASP A 484 0.86 0.65 11.55
CA ASP A 484 1.43 1.53 10.51
C ASP A 484 2.12 0.65 9.45
N ASP A 485 1.38 0.29 8.39
CA ASP A 485 1.73 -0.82 7.49
C ASP A 485 2.58 -0.42 6.27
N LEU A 486 3.43 -1.31 5.77
CA LEU A 486 4.12 -1.17 4.48
C LEU A 486 3.53 -2.13 3.44
N LEU A 487 2.84 -1.56 2.46
CA LEU A 487 2.06 -2.25 1.44
C LEU A 487 2.78 -2.16 0.09
N ARG A 488 3.15 -3.31 -0.47
CA ARG A 488 3.83 -3.44 -1.77
C ARG A 488 2.92 -4.24 -2.72
N PRO A 489 2.04 -3.57 -3.49
CA PRO A 489 1.06 -4.22 -4.36
C PRO A 489 1.74 -5.18 -5.35
N GLY A 490 2.59 -4.66 -6.23
CA GLY A 490 3.52 -5.48 -7.01
C GLY A 490 3.51 -5.10 -8.48
N ALA A 491 2.70 -5.80 -9.27
CA ALA A 491 2.38 -5.48 -10.66
C ALA A 491 1.06 -6.15 -11.06
N GLY A 492 0.31 -5.54 -11.97
CA GLY A 492 -1.11 -5.84 -12.18
C GLY A 492 -1.96 -4.69 -11.65
N SER A 493 -3.28 -4.74 -11.81
CA SER A 493 -4.16 -3.66 -11.33
C SER A 493 -4.73 -4.01 -9.96
N ASP A 494 -4.06 -3.55 -8.91
CA ASP A 494 -4.29 -3.96 -7.53
C ASP A 494 -5.28 -3.04 -6.81
N THR A 495 -5.83 -3.51 -5.70
CA THR A 495 -6.75 -2.75 -4.85
C THR A 495 -6.29 -2.78 -3.41
N ILE A 496 -5.77 -1.65 -2.93
CA ILE A 496 -5.44 -1.42 -1.53
C ILE A 496 -6.69 -0.88 -0.84
N ARG A 497 -7.19 -1.57 0.18
CA ARG A 497 -8.35 -1.13 0.96
C ARG A 497 -7.91 -0.58 2.32
N TYR A 498 -8.29 0.66 2.58
CA TYR A 498 -8.05 1.37 3.83
C TYR A 498 -9.37 1.81 4.49
N ALA A 499 -9.41 1.84 5.82
CA ALA A 499 -10.47 2.46 6.60
C ALA A 499 -9.91 3.41 7.67
N ALA A 500 -10.64 4.48 7.99
CA ALA A 500 -10.25 5.43 9.03
C ALA A 500 -10.06 4.73 10.39
N GLY A 501 -8.87 4.86 10.98
CA GLY A 501 -8.47 4.17 12.21
C GLY A 501 -7.68 2.88 11.99
N ASP A 502 -7.25 2.60 10.75
CA ASP A 502 -6.35 1.50 10.41
C ASP A 502 -4.90 1.87 10.79
N GLY A 503 -4.27 2.81 10.08
CA GLY A 503 -2.86 3.15 10.30
C GLY A 503 -2.35 4.42 9.62
N ASN A 504 -1.06 4.72 9.83
CA ASN A 504 -0.25 5.56 8.92
C ASN A 504 0.45 4.65 7.89
N ASP A 505 -0.29 4.25 6.87
CA ASP A 505 0.17 3.22 5.94
C ASP A 505 1.06 3.82 4.84
N VAL A 506 2.01 3.03 4.36
CA VAL A 506 2.90 3.36 3.27
C VAL A 506 2.63 2.41 2.11
N ILE A 507 2.22 2.95 0.97
CA ILE A 507 2.14 2.23 -0.30
C ILE A 507 3.48 2.44 -1.02
N GLU A 508 4.11 1.36 -1.44
CA GLU A 508 5.34 1.38 -2.22
C GLU A 508 5.12 0.52 -3.48
N ASP A 509 4.51 1.15 -4.49
CA ASP A 509 4.25 0.49 -5.76
C ASP A 509 5.52 0.36 -6.60
N THR A 510 5.86 -0.89 -6.92
CA THR A 510 7.01 -1.24 -7.75
C THR A 510 6.64 -1.47 -9.22
N GLY A 511 5.34 -1.54 -9.53
CA GLY A 511 4.80 -1.80 -10.86
C GLY A 511 4.73 -0.52 -11.68
N ALA A 512 5.85 -0.08 -12.24
CA ALA A 512 5.98 1.16 -13.02
C ALA A 512 5.23 1.14 -14.40
N SER A 513 3.96 0.73 -14.41
CA SER A 513 3.22 0.24 -15.58
C SER A 513 1.99 1.10 -15.86
N THR A 514 2.09 1.97 -16.86
CA THR A 514 0.98 2.86 -17.27
C THR A 514 -0.21 2.14 -17.95
N SER A 515 -0.21 0.80 -17.98
CA SER A 515 -1.34 -0.01 -18.43
C SER A 515 -2.14 -0.65 -17.30
N ASP A 516 -1.60 -0.67 -16.09
CA ASP A 516 -2.27 -1.16 -14.90
C ASP A 516 -3.12 -0.04 -14.26
N THR A 517 -3.75 -0.26 -13.11
CA THR A 517 -4.72 0.68 -12.54
C THR A 517 -4.88 0.42 -11.06
N ASP A 518 -3.95 0.95 -10.30
CA ASP A 518 -3.79 0.67 -8.89
C ASP A 518 -4.70 1.58 -8.06
N THR A 519 -5.44 0.96 -7.14
CA THR A 519 -6.65 1.57 -6.57
C THR A 519 -6.59 1.61 -5.05
N LEU A 520 -6.42 2.79 -4.47
CA LEU A 520 -6.65 3.02 -3.04
C LEU A 520 -8.16 3.18 -2.78
N TRP A 521 -8.80 2.14 -2.28
CA TRP A 521 -10.20 2.15 -1.86
C TRP A 521 -10.35 2.55 -0.39
N LEU A 522 -10.67 3.82 -0.17
CA LEU A 522 -11.02 4.39 1.14
C LEU A 522 -12.46 3.98 1.52
N ALA A 523 -12.59 2.85 2.21
CA ALA A 523 -13.84 2.11 2.32
C ALA A 523 -14.92 2.74 3.22
N ASN A 524 -14.55 3.70 4.07
CA ASN A 524 -15.47 4.41 4.98
C ASN A 524 -15.31 5.95 4.97
N LEU A 525 -14.60 6.50 3.98
CA LEU A 525 -14.34 7.94 3.84
C LEU A 525 -15.00 8.47 2.55
N LYS A 526 -15.42 9.74 2.56
CA LYS A 526 -15.82 10.51 1.36
C LYS A 526 -14.76 11.57 1.02
N PRO A 527 -14.77 12.17 -0.18
CA PRO A 527 -13.75 13.13 -0.63
C PRO A 527 -13.44 14.27 0.36
N SER A 528 -14.43 14.76 1.10
CA SER A 528 -14.24 15.85 2.07
C SER A 528 -13.65 15.42 3.42
N ASP A 529 -13.31 14.14 3.60
CA ASP A 529 -12.76 13.60 4.85
C ASP A 529 -11.23 13.40 4.77
N VAL A 530 -10.64 13.71 3.61
CA VAL A 530 -9.20 13.65 3.36
C VAL A 530 -8.67 14.98 2.83
N GLU A 531 -7.39 15.21 3.07
CA GLU A 531 -6.58 16.30 2.56
C GLU A 531 -5.36 15.69 1.86
N LEU A 532 -5.05 16.16 0.65
CA LEU A 532 -3.90 15.69 -0.11
C LEU A 532 -2.78 16.73 -0.05
N SER A 533 -1.56 16.23 0.06
CA SER A 533 -0.33 17.02 0.04
C SER A 533 0.76 16.29 -0.72
N ARG A 534 1.63 17.04 -1.39
CA ARG A 534 2.89 16.53 -1.95
C ARG A 534 4.03 16.76 -0.96
N VAL A 535 4.84 15.74 -0.71
CA VAL A 535 6.05 15.84 0.13
C VAL A 535 7.22 15.19 -0.61
N GLY A 536 8.00 16.01 -1.33
CA GLY A 536 9.04 15.53 -2.23
C GLY A 536 8.47 14.76 -3.43
N GLU A 537 8.84 13.48 -3.56
CA GLU A 537 8.25 12.57 -4.56
C GLU A 537 6.99 11.86 -4.07
N ASP A 538 6.60 11.98 -2.80
CA ASP A 538 5.53 11.19 -2.19
C ASP A 538 4.19 11.95 -2.18
N LEU A 539 3.10 11.22 -2.42
CA LEU A 539 1.72 11.69 -2.23
C LEU A 539 1.26 11.31 -0.82
N GLN A 540 0.86 12.29 -0.02
CA GLN A 540 0.27 12.07 1.29
C GLN A 540 -1.24 12.31 1.27
N ILE A 541 -1.99 11.33 1.75
CA ILE A 541 -3.45 11.38 1.94
C ILE A 541 -3.72 11.38 3.45
N LYS A 542 -3.99 12.57 4.00
CA LYS A 542 -4.25 12.78 5.43
C LYS A 542 -5.74 12.63 5.73
N VAL A 543 -6.08 11.71 6.63
CA VAL A 543 -7.45 11.46 7.07
C VAL A 543 -7.83 12.48 8.15
N LEU A 544 -8.64 13.47 7.80
CA LEU A 544 -8.95 14.64 8.65
C LEU A 544 -9.59 14.28 9.99
N SER A 545 -10.30 13.15 10.06
CA SER A 545 -10.99 12.72 11.29
C SER A 545 -10.10 12.04 12.33
N THR A 546 -8.94 11.49 11.92
CA THR A 546 -8.01 10.77 12.80
C THR A 546 -6.63 11.42 12.87
N GLY A 547 -6.25 12.22 11.86
CA GLY A 547 -4.91 12.77 11.70
C GLY A 547 -3.90 11.78 11.11
N GLN A 548 -4.32 10.56 10.78
CA GLN A 548 -3.47 9.54 10.16
C GLN A 548 -3.15 9.88 8.71
N ILE A 549 -2.00 9.44 8.21
CA ILE A 549 -1.52 9.74 6.84
C ILE A 549 -1.24 8.44 6.10
N ILE A 550 -1.90 8.22 4.97
CA ILE A 550 -1.47 7.22 3.98
C ILE A 550 -0.43 7.90 3.08
N THR A 551 0.75 7.31 2.92
CA THR A 551 1.82 7.80 2.06
C THR A 551 1.98 6.89 0.86
N ASP A 552 1.65 7.36 -0.34
CA ASP A 552 1.96 6.68 -1.58
C ASP A 552 3.33 7.15 -2.11
N ARG A 553 4.31 6.27 -2.02
CA ARG A 553 5.72 6.60 -2.28
C ARG A 553 6.00 6.75 -3.76
N GLN A 554 6.83 7.74 -4.08
CA GLN A 554 7.29 7.99 -5.45
C GLN A 554 6.17 8.26 -6.46
N PHE A 555 4.96 8.62 -6.00
CA PHE A 555 3.85 9.01 -6.88
C PHE A 555 4.25 10.14 -7.84
N PHE A 556 5.01 11.12 -7.36
CA PHE A 556 5.55 12.25 -8.14
C PHE A 556 6.92 11.99 -8.79
N ARG A 557 7.38 10.74 -8.82
CA ARG A 557 8.62 10.39 -9.52
C ARG A 557 8.48 10.69 -11.02
N TRP A 558 9.52 11.30 -11.59
CA TRP A 558 9.51 11.80 -12.97
C TRP A 558 8.42 12.86 -13.26
N SER A 559 8.18 13.79 -12.31
CA SER A 559 7.36 14.99 -12.54
C SER A 559 8.12 16.14 -13.22
N GLY A 560 9.27 15.90 -13.86
CA GLY A 560 10.13 16.95 -14.43
C GLY A 560 9.57 17.64 -15.69
N SER A 561 8.50 17.09 -16.28
CA SER A 561 7.70 17.74 -17.30
C SER A 561 6.34 17.03 -17.45
N ALA A 562 5.34 17.70 -18.04
CA ALA A 562 4.08 17.05 -18.43
C ALA A 562 4.26 15.83 -19.36
N ALA A 563 5.36 15.76 -20.12
CA ALA A 563 5.67 14.63 -21.00
C ALA A 563 6.26 13.43 -20.25
N ASP A 564 7.00 13.67 -19.17
CA ASP A 564 7.49 12.62 -18.26
C ASP A 564 6.35 12.10 -17.38
N TRP A 565 5.50 13.00 -16.87
CA TRP A 565 4.30 12.65 -16.11
C TRP A 565 3.34 11.75 -16.89
N ALA A 566 3.15 12.00 -18.19
CA ALA A 566 2.34 11.14 -19.06
C ALA A 566 2.91 9.72 -19.27
N GLN A 567 4.15 9.46 -18.84
CA GLN A 567 4.82 8.16 -18.86
C GLN A 567 5.03 7.57 -17.45
N ASN A 568 4.63 8.30 -16.39
CA ASN A 568 4.76 7.87 -15.01
C ASN A 568 3.61 6.92 -14.62
N GLY A 569 3.96 5.70 -14.22
CA GLY A 569 3.06 4.71 -13.62
C GLY A 569 3.57 4.23 -12.26
N HIS A 570 4.18 5.12 -11.45
CA HIS A 570 4.58 4.83 -10.08
C HIS A 570 3.52 5.28 -9.07
N GLY A 571 3.21 4.47 -8.06
CA GLY A 571 2.11 4.77 -7.14
C GLY A 571 0.74 4.66 -7.81
N ILE A 572 -0.33 4.91 -7.05
CA ILE A 572 -1.71 4.58 -7.44
C ILE A 572 -2.26 5.41 -8.62
N GLU A 573 -3.05 4.81 -9.51
CA GLU A 573 -3.77 5.56 -10.56
C GLU A 573 -5.03 6.25 -10.04
N GLN A 574 -5.63 5.74 -8.96
CA GLN A 574 -6.91 6.28 -8.49
C GLN A 574 -7.19 6.06 -7.00
N ILE A 575 -7.90 7.02 -6.41
CA ILE A 575 -8.54 6.89 -5.10
C ILE A 575 -10.04 6.69 -5.30
N LYS A 576 -10.60 5.64 -4.69
CA LYS A 576 -12.03 5.33 -4.68
C LYS A 576 -12.60 5.54 -3.28
N PHE A 577 -13.71 6.26 -3.19
CA PHE A 577 -14.36 6.62 -1.92
C PHE A 577 -15.60 5.78 -1.62
N ALA A 578 -16.05 5.81 -0.35
CA ALA A 578 -17.22 5.08 0.13
C ALA A 578 -18.55 5.54 -0.51
N ASP A 579 -18.64 6.78 -0.98
CA ASP A 579 -19.81 7.31 -1.70
C ASP A 579 -19.83 6.95 -3.20
N GLY A 580 -18.81 6.25 -3.68
CA GLY A 580 -18.65 5.85 -5.08
C GLY A 580 -17.93 6.88 -5.96
N THR A 581 -17.52 8.03 -5.40
CA THR A 581 -16.60 8.96 -6.08
C THR A 581 -15.28 8.27 -6.37
N VAL A 582 -14.70 8.57 -7.54
CA VAL A 582 -13.34 8.17 -7.92
C VAL A 582 -12.57 9.42 -8.30
N TRP A 583 -11.34 9.54 -7.82
CA TRP A 583 -10.37 10.54 -8.23
C TRP A 583 -9.30 9.84 -9.06
N ASP A 584 -9.09 10.31 -10.28
CA ASP A 584 -8.03 9.82 -11.18
C ASP A 584 -6.69 10.51 -10.89
N ARG A 585 -5.60 9.95 -11.41
CA ARG A 585 -4.22 10.43 -11.25
C ARG A 585 -4.05 11.92 -11.57
N THR A 586 -4.74 12.43 -12.59
CA THR A 586 -4.74 13.86 -12.96
C THR A 586 -5.36 14.73 -11.86
N ARG A 587 -6.45 14.27 -11.25
CA ARG A 587 -7.04 14.95 -10.09
C ARG A 587 -6.15 14.83 -8.84
N LEU A 588 -5.56 13.67 -8.59
CA LEU A 588 -4.65 13.47 -7.45
C LEU A 588 -3.48 14.46 -7.52
N GLN A 589 -2.87 14.63 -8.70
CA GLN A 589 -1.81 15.61 -8.94
C GLN A 589 -2.24 17.05 -8.59
N LYS A 590 -3.43 17.50 -9.02
CA LYS A 590 -3.91 18.88 -8.75
C LYS A 590 -4.44 19.14 -7.33
N GLU A 591 -4.86 18.11 -6.61
CA GLU A 591 -5.36 18.24 -5.23
C GLU A 591 -4.23 18.09 -4.18
N ALA A 592 -3.08 17.54 -4.58
CA ALA A 592 -1.91 17.28 -3.72
C ALA A 592 -0.95 18.48 -3.68
N TRP A 593 -1.36 19.53 -3.00
CA TRP A 593 -0.60 20.78 -2.93
C TRP A 593 0.71 20.61 -2.15
N LEU A 594 1.72 21.40 -2.51
CA LEU A 594 2.90 21.62 -1.67
C LEU A 594 2.47 22.56 -0.53
N ARG A 595 2.56 22.06 0.71
CA ARG A 595 2.11 22.78 1.90
C ARG A 595 3.24 22.85 2.92
N GLY A 596 3.51 24.05 3.41
CA GLY A 596 4.34 24.22 4.59
C GLY A 596 3.55 24.13 5.90
N ASP A 597 4.20 24.49 7.00
CA ASP A 597 3.69 24.35 8.37
C ASP A 597 3.57 25.71 9.11
N ALA A 598 4.17 25.85 10.29
CA ALA A 598 4.18 27.10 11.07
C ALA A 598 5.63 27.56 11.36
N THR A 599 6.57 27.03 10.59
CA THR A 599 7.99 27.33 10.54
C THR A 599 8.33 27.81 9.13
N ALA A 600 9.39 28.60 8.97
CA ALA A 600 9.81 29.04 7.64
C ALA A 600 10.22 27.82 6.79
N ASN A 601 9.69 27.73 5.57
CA ASN A 601 9.79 26.57 4.69
C ASN A 601 10.41 26.93 3.34
N GLY A 602 10.92 25.91 2.66
CA GLY A 602 11.36 26.00 1.26
C GLY A 602 10.60 24.94 0.46
N LEU A 603 9.65 25.38 -0.38
CA LEU A 603 8.79 24.52 -1.18
C LEU A 603 9.19 24.63 -2.66
N GLY A 604 9.76 23.55 -3.20
CA GLY A 604 10.07 23.43 -4.63
C GLY A 604 9.04 22.56 -5.34
N GLY A 605 8.48 23.08 -6.43
CA GLY A 605 7.63 22.42 -7.40
C GLY A 605 8.41 21.56 -8.38
N SER A 606 7.89 21.43 -9.60
CA SER A 606 8.48 20.59 -10.64
C SER A 606 8.11 21.06 -12.05
N GLY A 607 7.88 20.14 -12.98
CA GLY A 607 7.55 20.42 -14.38
C GLY A 607 6.06 20.33 -14.71
N LEU A 608 5.18 20.57 -13.73
CA LEU A 608 3.73 20.37 -13.80
C LEU A 608 2.98 21.52 -13.13
N ASP A 609 1.70 21.73 -13.48
CA ASP A 609 0.81 22.67 -12.77
C ASP A 609 0.63 22.26 -11.29
N GLU A 610 1.42 22.83 -10.38
CA GLU A 610 1.37 22.61 -8.94
C GLU A 610 0.52 23.68 -8.22
N THR A 611 0.34 23.52 -6.92
CA THR A 611 -0.22 24.56 -6.05
C THR A 611 0.59 24.59 -4.76
N LEU A 612 1.06 25.79 -4.39
CA LEU A 612 1.97 26.02 -3.28
C LEU A 612 1.29 26.92 -2.24
N ASP A 613 1.41 26.55 -0.97
CA ASP A 613 0.88 27.28 0.20
C ASP A 613 1.96 27.21 1.28
N GLY A 614 2.62 28.35 1.56
CA GLY A 614 3.75 28.42 2.49
C GLY A 614 3.39 28.00 3.92
N GLY A 615 2.16 28.27 4.36
CA GLY A 615 1.77 28.02 5.74
C GLY A 615 1.92 29.27 6.59
N ALA A 616 2.93 29.37 7.46
CA ALA A 616 3.11 30.56 8.28
C ALA A 616 4.56 30.80 8.73
N ARG A 617 4.91 32.09 8.75
CA ARG A 617 6.23 32.74 8.65
C ARG A 617 6.67 32.92 7.20
N ASP A 618 7.74 33.68 7.03
CA ASP A 618 8.31 34.02 5.73
C ASP A 618 8.88 32.77 5.06
N ASP A 619 8.23 32.32 3.97
CA ASP A 619 8.51 31.11 3.22
C ASP A 619 9.17 31.37 1.86
N VAL A 620 9.86 30.37 1.32
CA VAL A 620 10.42 30.38 -0.05
C VAL A 620 9.65 29.39 -0.91
N LEU A 621 9.01 29.88 -1.97
CA LEU A 621 8.14 29.12 -2.86
C LEU A 621 8.71 29.22 -4.29
N ALA A 622 8.98 28.09 -4.92
CA ALA A 622 9.44 28.03 -6.30
C ALA A 622 8.64 26.97 -7.07
N GLY A 623 7.91 27.36 -8.12
CA GLY A 623 7.08 26.47 -8.94
C GLY A 623 7.92 25.69 -9.92
N ALA A 624 8.89 26.39 -10.51
CA ALA A 624 9.80 25.98 -11.57
C ALA A 624 9.17 26.07 -12.96
N ALA A 625 8.59 24.99 -13.51
CA ALA A 625 8.03 25.03 -14.86
C ALA A 625 6.62 24.41 -14.89
N GLY A 626 5.60 25.22 -15.14
CA GLY A 626 4.23 24.74 -15.04
C GLY A 626 3.20 25.80 -15.34
N SER A 627 2.06 25.72 -14.67
CA SER A 627 1.13 26.85 -14.53
C SER A 627 0.71 26.86 -13.08
N ASP A 628 1.63 27.35 -12.26
CA ASP A 628 1.67 27.18 -10.83
C ASP A 628 0.77 28.16 -10.10
N THR A 629 0.27 27.74 -8.94
CA THR A 629 -0.65 28.53 -8.14
C THR A 629 -0.17 28.69 -6.70
N TYR A 630 0.32 29.87 -6.39
CA TYR A 630 0.64 30.32 -5.04
C TYR A 630 -0.64 30.74 -4.32
N ARG A 631 -0.82 30.30 -3.08
CA ARG A 631 -1.93 30.73 -2.22
C ARG A 631 -1.39 31.44 -1.00
N TRP A 632 -2.01 32.57 -0.68
CA TRP A 632 -1.58 33.42 0.42
C TRP A 632 -2.76 34.13 1.09
N ALA A 633 -2.69 34.28 2.41
CA ALA A 633 -3.67 34.91 3.29
C ALA A 633 -2.98 35.75 4.39
N LYS A 634 -3.65 36.78 4.91
CA LYS A 634 -3.04 37.68 5.92
C LYS A 634 -2.58 36.95 7.18
N GLY A 635 -1.39 37.31 7.65
CA GLY A 635 -0.76 36.66 8.79
C GLY A 635 0.06 35.42 8.44
N GLN A 636 0.20 35.07 7.15
CA GLN A 636 1.10 34.00 6.72
C GLN A 636 2.57 34.46 6.75
N GLY A 637 2.94 35.67 6.32
CA GLY A 637 4.34 36.14 6.42
C GLY A 637 4.81 36.94 5.22
N ASN A 638 6.14 37.15 5.13
CA ASN A 638 6.78 37.85 4.02
C ASN A 638 7.38 36.87 3.00
N ASP A 639 6.53 36.26 2.19
CA ASP A 639 6.95 35.12 1.37
C ASP A 639 7.71 35.56 0.10
N PHE A 640 8.66 34.73 -0.33
CA PHE A 640 9.45 34.92 -1.53
C PHE A 640 9.05 33.88 -2.58
N ILE A 641 8.56 34.35 -3.72
CA ILE A 641 8.18 33.55 -4.89
C ILE A 641 9.28 33.67 -5.94
N SER A 642 9.78 32.54 -6.42
CA SER A 642 10.81 32.45 -7.47
C SER A 642 10.26 31.68 -8.66
N GLU A 643 10.14 32.35 -9.81
CA GLU A 643 9.70 31.75 -11.08
C GLU A 643 10.65 32.16 -12.19
N ASP A 644 11.50 31.21 -12.61
CA ASP A 644 12.58 31.41 -13.59
C ASP A 644 12.30 30.78 -14.97
N ASP A 645 11.08 30.28 -15.20
CA ASP A 645 10.62 29.80 -16.51
C ASP A 645 9.93 30.90 -17.33
N GLU A 646 9.94 30.77 -18.67
CA GLU A 646 9.21 31.66 -19.59
C GLU A 646 7.91 31.00 -20.15
N THR A 647 7.50 29.84 -19.65
CA THR A 647 6.49 28.98 -20.30
C THR A 647 5.32 28.54 -19.42
N GLY A 648 4.88 29.40 -18.50
CA GLY A 648 3.72 29.16 -17.65
C GLY A 648 2.54 30.12 -17.80
N VAL A 649 1.65 30.04 -16.80
CA VAL A 649 0.62 31.04 -16.47
C VAL A 649 0.52 31.07 -14.95
N ASP A 650 1.52 31.69 -14.34
CA ASP A 650 1.80 31.51 -12.93
C ASP A 650 1.05 32.54 -12.10
N LYS A 651 0.53 32.09 -10.95
CA LYS A 651 -0.62 32.73 -10.32
C LYS A 651 -0.52 32.84 -8.82
N LEU A 652 -0.60 34.06 -8.30
CA LEU A 652 -0.86 34.32 -6.89
C LEU A 652 -2.36 34.46 -6.62
N ILE A 653 -2.85 33.75 -5.61
CA ILE A 653 -4.20 33.88 -5.06
C ILE A 653 -4.10 34.47 -3.65
N LEU A 654 -4.52 35.72 -3.51
CA LEU A 654 -4.68 36.39 -2.22
C LEU A 654 -6.08 36.09 -1.67
N GLU A 655 -6.18 35.07 -0.83
CA GLU A 655 -7.46 34.47 -0.41
C GLU A 655 -8.39 35.43 0.32
N ASP A 656 -7.84 36.35 1.12
CA ASP A 656 -8.60 37.23 2.00
C ASP A 656 -8.21 38.72 1.88
N VAL A 657 -7.40 39.09 0.87
CA VAL A 657 -7.03 40.47 0.52
C VAL A 657 -7.80 40.91 -0.73
N ALA A 658 -8.37 42.12 -0.72
CA ALA A 658 -9.07 42.73 -1.87
C ALA A 658 -8.08 43.49 -2.75
N SER A 659 -8.41 43.82 -4.01
CA SER A 659 -7.43 44.43 -4.92
C SER A 659 -6.97 45.83 -4.50
N GLY A 660 -7.81 46.57 -3.76
CA GLY A 660 -7.43 47.83 -3.10
C GLY A 660 -6.74 47.67 -1.74
N GLY A 661 -6.43 46.44 -1.33
CA GLY A 661 -5.77 46.10 -0.07
C GLY A 661 -4.26 45.85 -0.19
N VAL A 662 -3.70 46.01 -1.39
CA VAL A 662 -2.26 45.88 -1.67
C VAL A 662 -1.69 47.19 -2.19
N ARG A 663 -0.38 47.38 -2.02
CA ARG A 663 0.43 48.36 -2.74
C ARG A 663 1.57 47.63 -3.44
N LEU A 664 1.73 47.86 -4.74
CA LEU A 664 2.84 47.34 -5.53
C LEU A 664 3.99 48.35 -5.58
N SER A 665 5.22 47.83 -5.51
CA SER A 665 6.48 48.55 -5.76
C SER A 665 7.50 47.54 -6.31
N TYR A 666 8.72 47.98 -6.65
CA TYR A 666 9.78 47.10 -7.14
C TYR A 666 11.14 47.46 -6.53
N GLN A 667 12.08 46.52 -6.57
CA GLN A 667 13.48 46.69 -6.19
C GLN A 667 14.34 45.85 -7.13
N GLY A 668 15.19 46.49 -7.94
CA GLY A 668 15.78 45.84 -9.11
C GLY A 668 14.67 45.27 -10.01
N ASP A 669 14.81 43.99 -10.39
CA ASP A 669 13.83 43.28 -11.21
C ASP A 669 12.70 42.61 -10.40
N THR A 670 12.79 42.63 -9.06
CA THR A 670 11.85 41.97 -8.14
C THR A 670 10.59 42.83 -7.88
N LEU A 671 9.41 42.22 -7.98
CA LEU A 671 8.13 42.84 -7.60
C LEU A 671 7.88 42.67 -6.09
N LEU A 672 7.45 43.74 -5.44
CA LEU A 672 7.11 43.79 -4.02
C LEU A 672 5.61 44.08 -3.85
N ILE A 673 4.87 43.10 -3.33
CA ILE A 673 3.43 43.18 -3.07
C ILE A 673 3.24 43.45 -1.57
N THR A 674 3.13 44.72 -1.18
CA THR A 674 2.88 45.12 0.22
C THR A 674 1.40 44.95 0.58
N ILE A 675 1.09 44.17 1.61
CA ILE A 675 -0.27 43.98 2.13
C ILE A 675 -0.61 45.09 3.13
N LEU A 676 -1.44 46.05 2.71
CA LEU A 676 -1.68 47.31 3.45
C LEU A 676 -2.27 47.12 4.86
N ALA A 677 -2.94 46.00 5.12
CA ALA A 677 -3.59 45.72 6.39
C ALA A 677 -2.64 45.22 7.49
N THR A 678 -1.51 44.63 7.11
CA THR A 678 -0.56 43.96 8.01
C THR A 678 0.86 44.51 7.91
N GLY A 679 1.23 45.06 6.76
CA GLY A 679 2.61 45.47 6.45
C GLY A 679 3.48 44.31 5.94
N GLU A 680 2.91 43.12 5.77
CA GLU A 680 3.58 41.96 5.16
C GLU A 680 3.90 42.24 3.68
N VAL A 681 5.00 41.70 3.17
CA VAL A 681 5.45 41.89 1.78
C VAL A 681 5.70 40.54 1.14
N ILE A 682 4.96 40.23 0.07
CA ILE A 682 5.27 39.10 -0.80
C ILE A 682 6.22 39.61 -1.87
N GLN A 683 7.36 38.94 -2.04
CA GLN A 683 8.37 39.25 -3.05
C GLN A 683 8.21 38.26 -4.21
N VAL A 684 8.31 38.75 -5.45
CA VAL A 684 8.27 37.92 -6.66
C VAL A 684 9.52 38.23 -7.46
N ASP A 685 10.44 37.28 -7.50
CA ASP A 685 11.73 37.45 -8.15
C ASP A 685 11.62 37.54 -9.67
N ASP A 686 12.60 38.19 -10.31
CA ASP A 686 12.72 38.36 -11.77
C ASP A 686 11.47 38.87 -12.53
N GLN A 687 10.41 39.33 -11.85
CA GLN A 687 9.13 39.76 -12.45
C GLN A 687 9.30 40.79 -13.58
N PHE A 688 10.31 41.66 -13.46
CA PHE A 688 10.65 42.72 -14.41
C PHE A 688 12.01 42.51 -15.10
N LYS A 689 12.58 41.29 -15.01
CA LYS A 689 13.85 40.93 -15.65
C LYS A 689 13.81 41.16 -17.16
N ASP A 690 14.84 41.83 -17.68
CA ASP A 690 14.95 42.30 -19.08
C ASP A 690 13.78 43.23 -19.53
N VAL A 691 12.92 43.73 -18.63
CA VAL A 691 11.79 44.63 -18.97
C VAL A 691 12.26 46.07 -18.89
N GLY A 692 12.82 46.59 -19.98
CA GLY A 692 13.24 47.99 -20.07
C GLY A 692 12.09 49.01 -20.10
N ASN A 693 10.84 48.54 -20.24
CA ASN A 693 9.65 49.39 -20.27
C ASN A 693 8.38 48.64 -19.80
N LEU A 694 7.81 49.04 -18.65
CA LEU A 694 6.63 48.39 -18.04
C LEU A 694 5.33 48.55 -18.85
N LEU A 695 5.27 49.44 -19.84
CA LEU A 695 4.07 49.69 -20.66
C LEU A 695 4.07 48.89 -21.98
N THR A 696 5.24 48.71 -22.61
CA THR A 696 5.35 48.02 -23.91
C THR A 696 5.97 46.63 -23.82
N GLU A 697 6.72 46.33 -22.76
CA GLU A 697 7.51 45.09 -22.65
C GLU A 697 7.06 44.16 -21.51
N ALA A 698 6.09 44.57 -20.67
CA ALA A 698 5.55 43.75 -19.58
C ALA A 698 5.01 42.36 -19.98
N ASN A 699 4.65 42.14 -21.25
CA ASN A 699 4.22 40.84 -21.79
C ASN A 699 5.25 40.19 -22.75
N VAL A 700 6.47 40.76 -22.87
CA VAL A 700 7.51 40.26 -23.80
C VAL A 700 8.34 39.15 -23.16
N LYS A 701 8.46 39.19 -21.83
CA LYS A 701 9.09 38.18 -20.96
C LYS A 701 8.07 37.65 -19.97
N ALA A 702 8.25 36.41 -19.52
CA ALA A 702 7.27 35.65 -18.73
C ALA A 702 7.83 35.12 -17.38
N TYR A 703 8.90 35.72 -16.85
CA TYR A 703 9.44 35.43 -15.51
C TYR A 703 8.55 36.01 -14.39
N GLY A 704 8.45 35.39 -13.23
CA GLY A 704 7.53 35.85 -12.17
C GLY A 704 6.07 35.46 -12.44
N LEU A 705 5.10 36.31 -12.08
CA LEU A 705 3.66 35.99 -12.17
C LEU A 705 2.97 36.56 -13.43
N GLU A 706 2.11 35.77 -14.07
CA GLU A 706 1.12 36.22 -15.07
C GLU A 706 -0.16 36.76 -14.44
N GLN A 707 -0.51 36.32 -13.23
CA GLN A 707 -1.79 36.67 -12.60
C GLN A 707 -1.71 36.86 -11.09
N ILE A 708 -2.37 37.92 -10.60
CA ILE A 708 -2.76 38.05 -9.19
C ILE A 708 -4.28 38.04 -9.09
N ALA A 709 -4.86 37.15 -8.29
CA ALA A 709 -6.29 37.06 -8.04
C ALA A 709 -6.61 37.41 -6.57
N PHE A 710 -7.67 38.20 -6.37
CA PHE A 710 -8.04 38.80 -5.08
C PHE A 710 -9.37 38.27 -4.55
N SER A 711 -9.58 38.37 -3.24
CA SER A 711 -10.77 37.92 -2.51
C SER A 711 -12.08 38.62 -2.90
N ASP A 712 -12.02 39.78 -3.55
CA ASP A 712 -13.17 40.52 -4.09
C ASP A 712 -13.58 40.05 -5.50
N GLY A 713 -12.85 39.09 -6.08
CA GLY A 713 -13.08 38.55 -7.42
C GLY A 713 -12.44 39.36 -8.55
N VAL A 714 -11.67 40.41 -8.23
CA VAL A 714 -10.77 41.05 -9.19
C VAL A 714 -9.60 40.10 -9.47
N ALA A 715 -9.12 40.10 -10.72
CA ALA A 715 -7.83 39.52 -11.08
C ALA A 715 -7.09 40.51 -11.97
N TRP A 716 -5.80 40.66 -11.74
CA TRP A 716 -4.87 41.41 -12.58
C TRP A 716 -4.11 40.40 -13.44
N ASP A 717 -4.00 40.70 -14.74
CA ASP A 717 -3.02 40.04 -15.62
C ASP A 717 -1.68 40.77 -15.55
N ARG A 718 -0.64 40.18 -16.14
CA ARG A 718 0.74 40.72 -16.15
C ARG A 718 0.84 42.18 -16.57
N ALA A 719 0.05 42.60 -17.56
CA ALA A 719 -0.01 44.00 -18.00
C ALA A 719 -0.63 44.92 -16.95
N GLU A 720 -1.71 44.50 -16.30
CA GLU A 720 -2.34 45.22 -15.20
C GLU A 720 -1.43 45.26 -13.96
N ILE A 721 -0.69 44.18 -13.65
CA ILE A 721 0.32 44.15 -12.58
C ILE A 721 1.38 45.23 -12.82
N ALA A 722 2.03 45.21 -13.99
CA ALA A 722 3.04 46.20 -14.36
C ALA A 722 2.50 47.64 -14.32
N ARG A 723 1.30 47.87 -14.87
CA ARG A 723 0.61 49.17 -14.87
C ARG A 723 0.28 49.68 -13.46
N GLN A 724 -0.12 48.78 -12.54
CA GLN A 724 -0.39 49.13 -11.14
C GLN A 724 0.91 49.45 -10.40
N THR A 725 1.99 48.69 -10.61
CA THR A 725 3.31 48.96 -10.04
C THR A 725 3.83 50.33 -10.44
N GLY A 726 3.84 50.66 -11.74
CA GLY A 726 4.28 51.97 -12.24
C GLY A 726 3.48 53.15 -11.66
N GLN A 727 2.15 53.06 -11.65
CA GLN A 727 1.29 54.13 -11.11
C GLN A 727 1.44 54.33 -9.61
N GLN A 728 1.61 53.26 -8.85
CA GLN A 728 1.72 53.32 -7.39
C GLN A 728 3.13 53.75 -6.93
N PHE A 729 4.14 53.54 -7.77
CA PHE A 729 5.50 54.04 -7.57
C PHE A 729 5.63 55.54 -7.91
N LEU A 730 5.21 55.96 -9.11
CA LEU A 730 5.34 57.34 -9.60
C LEU A 730 4.34 58.35 -8.99
N GLY A 731 3.39 57.90 -8.18
CA GLY A 731 2.44 58.78 -7.47
C GLY A 731 1.40 59.50 -8.34
N ARG A 732 1.41 59.30 -9.67
CA ARG A 732 0.45 59.91 -10.62
C ARG A 732 -0.31 58.86 -11.43
N ALA A 733 -1.55 59.17 -11.78
CA ALA A 733 -2.30 58.39 -12.75
C ALA A 733 -1.73 58.62 -14.16
N TRP A 734 -1.53 57.53 -14.91
CA TRP A 734 -1.00 57.59 -16.28
C TRP A 734 -1.83 58.53 -17.17
N GLN A 735 -1.17 59.54 -17.72
CA GLN A 735 -1.70 60.43 -18.76
C GLN A 735 -0.77 60.37 -19.97
N ALA A 736 -1.31 59.93 -21.11
CA ALA A 736 -0.66 60.12 -22.39
C ALA A 736 -1.09 61.48 -22.94
N ASP A 737 -0.25 62.50 -22.77
CA ASP A 737 -0.54 63.81 -23.34
C ASP A 737 -0.31 63.81 -24.84
N THR A 738 -1.42 63.72 -25.57
CA THR A 738 -1.45 63.93 -27.01
C THR A 738 -1.76 65.39 -27.33
N GLY A 739 -0.74 66.25 -27.23
CA GLY A 739 -0.81 67.65 -27.68
C GLY A 739 -0.90 67.74 -29.20
N ASN A 740 -1.86 68.50 -29.73
CA ASN A 740 -1.90 68.83 -31.16
C ASN A 740 -1.59 70.31 -31.36
N ILE A 741 -0.38 70.60 -31.84
CA ILE A 741 0.03 71.94 -32.24
C ILE A 741 0.08 71.98 -33.77
N ASN A 742 -0.77 72.82 -34.36
CA ASN A 742 -0.85 73.07 -35.82
C ASN A 742 -0.92 71.81 -36.72
N GLY A 743 -1.57 70.74 -36.25
CA GLY A 743 -1.76 69.51 -37.02
C GLY A 743 -0.63 68.49 -36.92
N VAL A 744 0.40 68.76 -36.12
CA VAL A 744 1.35 67.75 -35.64
C VAL A 744 0.82 67.20 -34.32
N ASN A 745 0.69 65.88 -34.23
CA ASN A 745 0.43 65.19 -32.97
C ASN A 745 1.77 64.95 -32.29
N TYR A 746 1.99 65.61 -31.16
CA TYR A 746 3.03 65.24 -30.21
C TYR A 746 2.43 64.19 -29.27
N ALA A 747 3.23 63.20 -28.92
CA ALA A 747 2.88 62.18 -27.95
C ALA A 747 4.11 62.02 -27.05
N ASN A 748 4.12 62.76 -25.96
CA ASN A 748 5.15 62.60 -24.94
C ASN A 748 4.69 61.46 -24.03
N SER A 749 5.39 60.34 -24.11
CA SER A 749 5.36 59.30 -23.09
C SER A 749 6.79 59.14 -22.59
N VAL A 750 7.07 59.77 -21.46
CA VAL A 750 8.19 59.37 -20.60
C VAL A 750 7.76 58.06 -19.95
N ASP A 751 8.54 57.00 -20.12
CA ASP A 751 8.28 55.75 -19.42
C ASP A 751 8.79 55.78 -17.97
N GLU A 752 8.49 54.72 -17.23
CA GLU A 752 8.83 54.59 -15.81
C GLU A 752 10.34 54.53 -15.52
N PHE A 753 11.20 54.49 -16.57
CA PHE A 753 12.66 54.54 -16.50
C PHE A 753 13.25 55.80 -17.16
N GLY A 754 12.42 56.76 -17.57
CA GLY A 754 12.86 58.02 -18.16
C GLY A 754 13.07 58.01 -19.67
N HIS A 755 12.89 56.88 -20.36
CA HIS A 755 13.12 56.83 -21.81
C HIS A 755 12.03 57.60 -22.56
N SER A 756 12.41 58.74 -23.12
CA SER A 756 11.65 59.38 -24.18
C SER A 756 11.91 58.68 -25.51
N ARG A 757 10.87 58.14 -26.15
CA ARG A 757 10.91 57.77 -27.57
C ARG A 757 10.88 59.03 -28.45
N HIS A 758 12.00 59.74 -28.47
CA HIS A 758 12.22 60.80 -29.43
C HIS A 758 12.21 60.21 -30.86
N VAL A 759 11.34 60.69 -31.74
CA VAL A 759 11.35 60.27 -33.16
C VAL A 759 12.47 61.05 -33.88
N SER A 760 13.71 60.66 -33.63
CA SER A 760 14.90 61.09 -34.38
C SER A 760 14.89 60.44 -35.79
N GLY A 761 13.91 60.84 -36.60
CA GLY A 761 13.46 60.08 -37.77
C GLY A 761 13.08 60.91 -39.00
N GLY A 762 13.43 62.20 -39.06
CA GLY A 762 13.21 63.02 -40.26
C GLY A 762 13.49 64.49 -40.01
N GLY A 763 14.65 64.97 -40.48
CA GLY A 763 15.08 66.34 -40.23
C GLY A 763 14.06 67.38 -40.70
N ILE A 764 13.91 68.45 -39.91
CA ILE A 764 13.06 69.61 -40.24
C ILE A 764 13.73 70.38 -41.39
N GLY A 765 13.48 69.92 -42.61
CA GLY A 765 13.84 70.63 -43.82
C GLY A 765 12.99 71.88 -43.97
N PHE A 766 13.42 72.99 -43.36
CA PHE A 766 12.80 74.30 -43.54
C PHE A 766 12.94 74.79 -44.99
N TYR A 767 12.00 74.37 -45.85
CA TYR A 767 11.75 74.96 -47.16
C TYR A 767 10.29 75.37 -47.30
N ASP A 768 10.11 76.64 -47.64
CA ASP A 768 8.84 77.27 -48.03
C ASP A 768 7.75 77.38 -46.97
N GLY A 769 7.87 78.40 -46.12
CA GLY A 769 6.98 79.56 -46.25
C GLY A 769 5.53 79.44 -45.75
N THR A 770 5.12 80.47 -45.02
CA THR A 770 3.72 80.79 -44.64
C THR A 770 3.01 79.87 -43.66
N ILE A 771 3.24 80.13 -42.37
CA ILE A 771 2.13 80.30 -41.42
C ILE A 771 2.21 81.74 -40.90
N ALA A 772 1.08 82.44 -40.86
CA ALA A 772 0.97 83.80 -40.35
C ALA A 772 0.16 83.78 -39.06
N LEU A 773 0.70 84.35 -37.99
CA LEU A 773 0.02 84.59 -36.73
C LEU A 773 -0.01 86.10 -36.42
N GLY A 774 -0.94 86.51 -35.55
CA GLY A 774 -1.38 87.89 -35.37
C GLY A 774 -0.47 88.77 -34.51
N THR A 775 -0.74 90.07 -34.56
CA THR A 775 -0.02 91.16 -33.87
C THR A 775 -0.36 91.33 -32.39
N VAL A 776 0.59 91.95 -31.65
CA VAL A 776 0.50 92.99 -30.56
C VAL A 776 1.37 92.61 -29.36
N ASP A 777 2.30 93.43 -28.83
CA ASP A 777 3.07 94.59 -29.34
C ASP A 777 4.31 94.78 -28.42
N ASP A 778 5.37 95.45 -28.88
CA ASP A 778 6.54 95.86 -28.07
C ASP A 778 6.13 96.73 -26.87
N ILE A 779 6.56 96.37 -25.64
CA ILE A 779 6.75 97.32 -24.53
C ILE A 779 8.09 97.08 -23.82
N SER A 780 9.07 97.84 -24.28
CA SER A 780 10.24 98.20 -23.49
C SER A 780 9.91 99.28 -22.43
N THR A 781 10.20 99.00 -21.15
CA THR A 781 10.27 99.95 -19.99
C THR A 781 8.91 100.36 -19.32
N PRO A 782 8.87 101.06 -18.15
CA PRO A 782 8.39 100.39 -16.91
C PRO A 782 7.20 101.05 -16.17
N ASN A 783 6.47 100.19 -15.42
CA ASN A 783 5.32 100.41 -14.51
C ASN A 783 3.91 100.14 -15.07
N VAL A 784 3.13 99.51 -14.17
CA VAL A 784 1.67 99.33 -14.04
C VAL A 784 0.94 98.41 -15.04
N ASP A 785 0.73 97.18 -14.57
CA ASP A 785 -0.59 96.69 -14.11
C ASP A 785 -1.76 96.81 -15.11
N GLU A 786 -1.99 95.74 -15.90
CA GLU A 786 -3.28 95.03 -15.94
C GLU A 786 -3.21 93.77 -16.86
N SER A 787 -3.33 92.58 -16.25
CA SER A 787 -4.07 91.40 -16.76
C SER A 787 -4.03 91.09 -18.28
N LEU A 788 -3.08 90.27 -18.72
CA LEU A 788 -3.16 89.47 -19.95
C LEU A 788 -2.79 88.01 -19.63
N THR A 789 -3.76 87.10 -19.72
CA THR A 789 -3.54 85.65 -19.78
C THR A 789 -3.34 85.28 -21.25
N ALA A 790 -2.20 84.69 -21.61
CA ALA A 790 -1.80 84.55 -23.01
C ALA A 790 -1.17 83.18 -23.29
N ASP A 791 -2.03 82.20 -23.55
CA ASP A 791 -1.78 80.76 -23.78
C ASP A 791 -0.68 80.39 -24.82
N LEU A 792 0.02 81.36 -25.43
CA LEU A 792 1.20 81.17 -26.30
C LEU A 792 1.98 82.50 -26.50
N LEU A 793 3.23 82.55 -26.04
CA LEU A 793 4.18 83.66 -26.29
C LEU A 793 5.36 83.18 -27.15
N VAL A 794 5.81 84.00 -28.11
CA VAL A 794 6.81 83.59 -29.11
C VAL A 794 7.68 84.80 -29.52
N GLY A 795 9.01 84.64 -29.46
CA GLY A 795 10.00 85.70 -29.76
C GLY A 795 9.92 86.32 -31.17
N GLY A 796 10.35 87.58 -31.29
CA GLY A 796 10.53 88.33 -32.55
C GLY A 796 9.81 89.69 -32.68
N SER A 797 10.60 90.77 -32.78
CA SER A 797 10.09 92.13 -33.06
C SER A 797 9.42 92.28 -34.45
N PRO A 798 8.36 93.12 -34.61
CA PRO A 798 7.60 93.16 -35.87
C PRO A 798 8.31 93.94 -37.00
N GLY A 799 9.06 93.25 -37.86
CA GLY A 799 9.40 93.78 -39.18
C GLY A 799 10.71 93.33 -39.82
N ASP A 800 11.63 92.73 -39.07
CA ASP A 800 12.89 92.23 -39.62
C ASP A 800 12.84 90.74 -40.00
N VAL A 801 13.69 90.36 -40.97
CA VAL A 801 13.81 88.98 -41.44
C VAL A 801 14.68 88.20 -40.46
N LEU A 802 14.05 87.39 -39.61
CA LEU A 802 14.63 86.26 -38.84
C LEU A 802 16.17 86.31 -38.71
N SER A 803 16.66 87.23 -37.89
CA SER A 803 17.97 87.11 -37.27
C SER A 803 17.72 86.84 -35.80
N GLY A 804 18.17 85.68 -35.32
CA GLY A 804 18.11 85.36 -33.91
C GLY A 804 18.78 86.44 -33.06
N GLY A 805 18.19 86.76 -31.92
CA GLY A 805 18.75 87.73 -30.99
C GLY A 805 17.88 87.95 -29.77
N LYS A 806 18.35 87.41 -28.64
CA LYS A 806 18.08 87.80 -27.24
C LYS A 806 16.75 88.49 -26.97
N ASP A 807 15.70 87.70 -26.89
CA ASP A 807 14.37 88.03 -26.40
C ASP A 807 14.23 87.78 -24.87
N TYR A 808 13.13 88.26 -24.28
CA TYR A 808 12.76 88.06 -22.87
C TYR A 808 11.24 87.84 -22.81
N LEU A 809 10.81 86.63 -22.46
CA LEU A 809 9.41 86.20 -22.41
C LEU A 809 9.01 85.86 -20.96
N ASP A 810 7.81 86.28 -20.55
CA ASP A 810 7.28 86.12 -19.17
C ASP A 810 5.76 85.83 -19.27
N GLY A 811 5.31 84.61 -18.90
CA GLY A 811 3.92 84.16 -18.96
C GLY A 811 3.04 84.70 -17.81
N ASN A 812 3.66 84.99 -16.67
CA ASN A 812 3.07 85.51 -15.42
C ASN A 812 2.14 84.52 -14.67
N ARG A 813 1.00 84.12 -15.26
CA ARG A 813 -0.09 83.42 -14.55
C ARG A 813 -1.01 82.66 -15.48
N GLY A 814 -1.09 81.36 -15.28
CA GLY A 814 -1.85 80.43 -16.11
C GLY A 814 -0.95 79.27 -16.52
N ASP A 815 -1.51 78.32 -17.25
CA ASP A 815 -0.74 77.25 -17.88
C ASP A 815 -0.28 77.81 -19.25
N ASP A 816 0.92 78.39 -19.33
CA ASP A 816 1.43 79.15 -20.46
C ASP A 816 2.37 78.32 -21.36
N THR A 817 2.69 78.84 -22.55
CA THR A 817 3.59 78.18 -23.51
C THR A 817 4.53 79.18 -24.16
N LEU A 818 5.84 78.99 -24.01
CA LEU A 818 6.88 79.93 -24.46
C LEU A 818 7.85 79.25 -25.44
N ILE A 819 8.24 79.99 -26.49
CA ILE A 819 9.25 79.54 -27.46
C ILE A 819 10.22 80.70 -27.77
N GLY A 820 11.51 80.51 -27.48
CA GLY A 820 12.57 81.49 -27.77
C GLY A 820 12.82 81.66 -29.27
N LYS A 821 13.41 80.62 -29.88
CA LYS A 821 14.11 80.67 -31.19
C LYS A 821 15.42 81.46 -31.11
N GLY A 822 16.11 81.57 -32.25
CA GLY A 822 17.50 82.01 -32.35
C GLY A 822 17.95 83.10 -31.37
N GLY A 823 19.04 82.82 -30.67
CA GLY A 823 19.84 83.77 -29.88
C GLY A 823 19.60 83.64 -28.39
N ASP A 824 20.57 84.04 -27.57
CA ASP A 824 20.55 83.80 -26.12
C ASP A 824 19.35 84.47 -25.41
N ASP A 825 18.27 83.73 -25.16
CA ASP A 825 17.00 84.23 -24.67
C ASP A 825 16.84 84.09 -23.14
N VAL A 826 15.75 84.64 -22.61
CA VAL A 826 15.26 84.37 -21.25
C VAL A 826 13.76 84.06 -21.29
N LEU A 827 13.39 82.87 -20.85
CA LEU A 827 12.00 82.39 -20.81
C LEU A 827 11.56 82.20 -19.36
N ILE A 828 10.44 82.80 -18.95
CA ILE A 828 9.89 82.71 -17.59
C ILE A 828 8.42 82.31 -17.66
N GLY A 829 8.06 81.13 -17.15
CA GLY A 829 6.69 80.62 -17.10
C GLY A 829 5.78 81.50 -16.22
N GLY A 830 5.77 81.26 -14.91
CA GLY A 830 5.00 82.06 -13.95
C GLY A 830 4.38 81.22 -12.83
N GLU A 831 3.15 81.57 -12.43
CA GLU A 831 2.31 80.70 -11.59
C GLU A 831 1.40 79.82 -12.47
N GLY A 832 1.68 78.52 -12.60
CA GLY A 832 0.84 77.57 -13.35
C GLY A 832 1.58 76.29 -13.73
N ASN A 833 1.07 75.55 -14.70
CA ASN A 833 1.78 74.40 -15.29
C ASN A 833 2.24 74.76 -16.72
N ASP A 834 3.50 75.16 -16.84
CA ASP A 834 4.02 75.83 -18.04
C ASP A 834 4.75 74.89 -19.02
N THR A 835 4.92 75.33 -20.27
CA THR A 835 5.75 74.63 -21.27
C THR A 835 6.68 75.59 -21.99
N LEU A 836 7.99 75.46 -21.75
CA LEU A 836 9.06 76.33 -22.27
C LEU A 836 9.97 75.55 -23.23
N TRP A 837 10.20 76.09 -24.42
CA TRP A 837 11.18 75.58 -25.38
C TRP A 837 12.19 76.66 -25.78
N GLY A 838 13.47 76.36 -25.57
CA GLY A 838 14.60 77.17 -26.03
C GLY A 838 14.89 77.00 -27.52
N ASP A 839 16.16 76.88 -27.87
CA ASP A 839 16.69 77.24 -29.19
C ASP A 839 17.88 76.36 -29.65
N ALA A 840 18.84 76.92 -30.40
CA ALA A 840 20.07 76.31 -30.88
C ALA A 840 21.31 77.24 -30.66
N GLU A 841 21.13 78.30 -29.87
CA GLU A 841 22.14 79.21 -29.32
C GLU A 841 21.98 79.23 -27.78
N ASN A 842 22.98 79.69 -27.02
CA ASN A 842 23.02 79.53 -25.55
C ASN A 842 21.96 80.37 -24.81
N ASP A 843 20.91 79.76 -24.26
CA ASP A 843 19.85 80.45 -23.54
C ASP A 843 20.25 80.83 -22.10
N ALA A 844 20.03 82.10 -21.76
CA ALA A 844 20.57 82.71 -20.55
C ALA A 844 19.77 82.41 -19.26
N ALA A 845 18.50 81.99 -19.40
CA ALA A 845 17.70 81.33 -18.36
C ALA A 845 16.32 80.89 -18.90
N LEU A 846 15.97 79.61 -18.78
CA LEU A 846 14.60 79.09 -18.82
C LEU A 846 14.14 78.86 -17.37
N SER A 847 12.95 79.33 -16.98
CA SER A 847 12.47 79.16 -15.60
C SER A 847 10.95 79.08 -15.46
N GLY A 848 10.40 78.08 -14.76
CA GLY A 848 8.99 78.09 -14.33
C GLY A 848 8.76 79.13 -13.23
N SER A 849 9.69 79.22 -12.28
CA SER A 849 9.91 80.30 -11.30
C SER A 849 8.98 80.41 -10.08
N TYR A 850 7.84 79.70 -10.04
CA TYR A 850 6.95 79.62 -8.87
C TYR A 850 6.41 78.19 -8.60
N GLU A 851 5.26 78.05 -7.93
CA GLU A 851 4.61 76.75 -7.65
C GLU A 851 3.87 76.26 -8.91
N GLY A 852 4.31 75.14 -9.49
CA GLY A 852 3.89 74.64 -10.82
C GLY A 852 4.19 73.17 -11.08
N HIS A 853 3.86 72.66 -12.28
CA HIS A 853 4.24 71.34 -12.79
C HIS A 853 4.67 71.49 -14.25
N ASP A 854 5.94 71.84 -14.45
CA ASP A 854 6.37 72.50 -15.68
C ASP A 854 7.13 71.56 -16.63
N ILE A 855 7.19 71.90 -17.92
CA ILE A 855 7.97 71.20 -18.94
C ILE A 855 8.92 72.21 -19.61
N LEU A 856 10.23 72.07 -19.38
CA LEU A 856 11.28 72.95 -19.89
C LEU A 856 12.25 72.16 -20.77
N ASP A 857 12.70 72.73 -21.89
CA ASP A 857 13.69 72.12 -22.79
C ASP A 857 14.60 73.20 -23.41
N GLY A 858 15.89 73.19 -23.06
CA GLY A 858 16.89 74.17 -23.52
C GLY A 858 17.21 74.04 -25.01
N GLY A 859 17.55 72.83 -25.47
CA GLY A 859 17.67 72.49 -26.89
C GLY A 859 19.11 72.21 -27.32
N TYR A 860 19.75 73.14 -28.02
CA TYR A 860 21.21 73.12 -28.25
C TYR A 860 21.83 74.44 -27.78
N GLY A 861 22.69 74.41 -26.77
CA GLY A 861 23.30 75.61 -26.21
C GLY A 861 24.14 75.24 -24.99
N ASP A 862 24.77 76.22 -24.34
CA ASP A 862 25.16 76.05 -22.93
C ASP A 862 24.06 76.77 -22.14
N ASP A 863 23.04 76.03 -21.71
CA ASP A 863 21.74 76.58 -21.28
C ASP A 863 21.58 76.54 -19.75
N VAL A 864 20.71 77.39 -19.20
CA VAL A 864 20.39 77.40 -17.75
C VAL A 864 18.90 77.18 -17.54
N VAL A 865 18.50 76.09 -16.88
CA VAL A 865 17.12 75.63 -16.77
C VAL A 865 16.72 75.49 -15.30
N HIS A 866 15.61 76.12 -14.90
CA HIS A 866 15.08 76.12 -13.53
C HIS A 866 13.61 75.70 -13.50
N GLY A 867 13.23 74.56 -12.93
CA GLY A 867 11.82 74.17 -12.77
C GLY A 867 11.11 75.17 -11.88
N GLY A 868 11.38 75.10 -10.58
CA GLY A 868 10.91 76.05 -9.59
C GLY A 868 10.36 75.31 -8.39
N GLY A 869 9.16 74.77 -8.51
CA GLY A 869 8.62 73.90 -7.47
C GLY A 869 7.31 73.21 -7.84
N GLY A 870 7.41 71.94 -8.19
CA GLY A 870 6.34 70.99 -7.90
C GLY A 870 6.57 69.57 -8.41
N LEU A 871 6.53 69.34 -9.72
CA LEU A 871 6.76 68.04 -10.36
C LEU A 871 7.23 68.27 -11.80
N ASP A 872 8.44 68.82 -11.91
CA ASP A 872 8.89 69.47 -13.13
C ASP A 872 9.65 68.50 -14.05
N GLN A 873 9.63 68.77 -15.36
CA GLN A 873 10.30 68.00 -16.39
C GLN A 873 11.29 68.90 -17.13
N LEU A 874 12.59 68.73 -16.90
CA LEU A 874 13.64 69.60 -17.41
C LEU A 874 14.55 68.84 -18.39
N SER A 875 14.70 69.37 -19.59
CA SER A 875 15.75 69.00 -20.54
C SER A 875 16.77 70.14 -20.64
N GLY A 876 18.06 69.85 -20.43
CA GLY A 876 19.14 70.75 -20.84
C GLY A 876 19.24 70.72 -22.36
N GLY A 877 19.55 69.53 -22.88
CA GLY A 877 19.69 69.28 -24.30
C GLY A 877 21.15 68.97 -24.65
N ALA A 878 21.76 69.79 -25.49
CA ALA A 878 23.08 69.52 -26.07
C ALA A 878 24.02 70.75 -26.10
N GLY A 879 24.73 70.92 -24.99
CA GLY A 879 25.97 71.67 -24.78
C GLY A 879 26.25 71.62 -23.27
N ASN A 880 26.89 72.60 -22.64
CA ASN A 880 27.22 72.51 -21.20
C ASN A 880 26.16 73.22 -20.34
N ASP A 881 25.20 72.45 -19.83
CA ASP A 881 23.96 72.98 -19.26
C ASP A 881 23.99 73.06 -17.72
N GLU A 882 23.24 73.99 -17.13
CA GLU A 882 22.97 74.06 -15.68
C GLU A 882 21.47 73.82 -15.42
N LEU A 883 21.10 72.62 -14.93
CA LEU A 883 19.73 72.21 -14.64
C LEU A 883 19.45 72.23 -13.13
N TYR A 884 18.33 72.86 -12.75
CA TYR A 884 17.89 73.00 -11.36
C TYR A 884 16.40 72.66 -11.23
N GLY A 885 16.03 71.53 -10.63
CA GLY A 885 14.62 71.14 -10.45
C GLY A 885 13.90 72.11 -9.53
N GLY A 886 14.30 72.12 -8.25
CA GLY A 886 13.94 73.14 -7.27
C GLY A 886 13.31 72.57 -6.02
N ALA A 887 11.97 72.49 -5.99
CA ALA A 887 11.21 72.06 -4.82
C ALA A 887 10.01 71.20 -5.25
N GLY A 888 10.27 69.96 -5.60
CA GLY A 888 9.31 69.06 -6.21
C GLY A 888 9.78 67.61 -6.20
N LYS A 889 9.16 66.74 -6.98
CA LYS A 889 9.78 65.47 -7.40
C LYS A 889 9.99 65.59 -8.88
N ASP A 890 11.19 66.01 -9.25
CA ASP A 890 11.47 66.54 -10.57
C ASP A 890 12.19 65.48 -11.42
N TYR A 891 11.98 65.54 -12.74
CA TYR A 891 12.60 64.66 -13.72
C TYR A 891 13.52 65.50 -14.63
N LEU A 892 14.83 65.34 -14.46
CA LEU A 892 15.86 66.13 -15.14
C LEU A 892 16.63 65.24 -16.13
N TRP A 893 16.85 65.69 -17.36
CA TRP A 893 17.62 64.94 -18.35
C TRP A 893 18.43 65.80 -19.32
N ASP A 894 19.53 65.24 -19.81
CA ASP A 894 20.55 65.90 -20.62
C ASP A 894 21.21 64.89 -21.58
N SER A 895 21.89 65.36 -22.62
CA SER A 895 22.31 64.49 -23.74
C SER A 895 23.81 64.48 -24.07
N SER A 896 24.45 65.64 -24.24
CA SER A 896 25.89 65.71 -24.53
C SER A 896 26.46 67.06 -24.12
N GLY A 897 27.21 67.07 -23.02
CA GLY A 897 27.65 68.29 -22.35
C GLY A 897 28.76 68.06 -21.33
N ASN A 898 28.92 69.00 -20.40
CA ASN A 898 29.65 68.78 -19.14
C ASN A 898 28.80 69.47 -18.09
N ASP A 899 27.78 68.76 -17.66
CA ASP A 899 26.53 69.36 -17.21
C ASP A 899 26.49 69.48 -15.68
N LEU A 900 25.75 70.46 -15.18
CA LEU A 900 25.58 70.71 -13.75
C LEU A 900 24.11 70.46 -13.40
N VAL A 901 23.83 69.34 -12.75
CA VAL A 901 22.45 68.94 -12.45
C VAL A 901 22.20 68.95 -10.93
N ASP A 902 21.15 69.63 -10.51
CA ASP A 902 20.79 69.88 -9.11
C ASP A 902 19.28 69.66 -8.95
N GLY A 903 18.87 68.47 -8.52
CA GLY A 903 17.45 68.13 -8.35
C GLY A 903 16.74 69.13 -7.44
N GLY A 904 17.31 69.39 -6.26
CA GLY A 904 16.80 70.35 -5.30
C GLY A 904 16.18 69.65 -4.10
N THR A 905 14.96 69.99 -3.73
CA THR A 905 14.29 69.43 -2.54
C THR A 905 13.08 68.57 -2.88
N GLY A 906 13.29 67.26 -2.92
CA GLY A 906 12.30 66.20 -2.90
C GLY A 906 12.91 64.86 -3.27
N ASP A 907 12.17 63.98 -3.95
CA ASP A 907 12.75 62.69 -4.40
C ASP A 907 12.86 62.75 -5.93
N ASP A 908 14.02 63.15 -6.43
CA ASP A 908 14.22 63.52 -7.83
C ASP A 908 14.79 62.38 -8.69
N VAL A 909 14.64 62.48 -10.01
CA VAL A 909 15.18 61.50 -10.96
C VAL A 909 15.95 62.23 -12.05
N ILE A 910 17.26 61.97 -12.11
CA ILE A 910 18.23 62.62 -13.00
C ILE A 910 18.75 61.59 -14.01
N THR A 911 18.70 61.89 -15.31
CA THR A 911 19.19 61.00 -16.38
C THR A 911 20.08 61.74 -17.38
N SER A 912 21.39 61.54 -17.29
CA SER A 912 22.38 62.20 -18.17
C SER A 912 22.88 61.29 -19.30
N GLY A 913 23.72 61.83 -20.19
CA GLY A 913 24.46 61.04 -21.20
C GLY A 913 23.63 60.41 -22.31
N TYR A 914 22.38 60.86 -22.53
CA TYR A 914 21.42 60.26 -23.45
C TYR A 914 21.80 60.49 -24.93
N ASN A 915 22.80 59.75 -25.46
CA ASN A 915 23.09 59.36 -26.86
C ASN A 915 24.61 59.15 -27.18
N TYR A 916 25.37 58.44 -26.33
CA TYR A 916 26.74 57.94 -26.61
C TYR A 916 27.86 58.98 -26.82
N ASN A 917 27.61 60.27 -26.58
CA ASN A 917 28.63 61.34 -26.57
C ASN A 917 28.55 62.15 -25.26
N GLY A 918 28.47 61.48 -24.10
CA GLY A 918 28.51 62.17 -22.80
C GLY A 918 29.83 62.91 -22.56
N GLY A 919 29.82 63.91 -21.69
CA GLY A 919 31.04 64.54 -21.17
C GLY A 919 31.16 64.33 -19.67
N SER A 920 31.60 65.33 -18.91
CA SER A 920 31.99 65.16 -17.50
C SER A 920 31.03 65.89 -16.55
N ASP A 921 30.02 65.17 -16.10
CA ASP A 921 28.83 65.77 -15.50
C ASP A 921 28.94 65.84 -13.97
N THR A 922 28.27 66.82 -13.36
CA THR A 922 28.35 67.12 -11.93
C THR A 922 26.96 67.19 -11.32
N PHE A 923 26.57 66.10 -10.67
CA PHE A 923 25.35 65.98 -9.89
C PHE A 923 25.56 66.61 -8.50
N ILE A 924 24.67 67.52 -8.10
CA ILE A 924 24.72 68.24 -6.83
C ILE A 924 23.75 67.61 -5.83
N TYR A 925 24.19 67.46 -4.57
CA TYR A 925 23.33 66.99 -3.48
C TYR A 925 23.70 67.62 -2.13
N ARG A 926 22.70 67.89 -1.28
CA ARG A 926 22.81 68.41 0.10
C ARG A 926 21.97 67.57 1.06
N SER A 927 22.33 67.57 2.35
CA SER A 927 21.50 66.93 3.38
C SER A 927 20.13 67.64 3.51
N GLY A 928 19.04 66.92 3.24
CA GLY A 928 17.69 67.47 3.22
C GLY A 928 17.13 67.74 1.82
N ASP A 929 17.86 67.38 0.76
CA ASP A 929 17.39 67.41 -0.63
C ASP A 929 16.33 66.29 -0.81
N GLY A 930 16.71 65.01 -0.74
CA GLY A 930 15.79 63.89 -0.45
C GLY A 930 16.25 62.52 -0.96
N ASN A 931 15.39 61.73 -1.62
CA ASN A 931 15.76 60.38 -2.09
C ASN A 931 15.88 60.33 -3.62
N ASP A 932 17.04 60.72 -4.12
CA ASP A 932 17.25 60.93 -5.55
C ASP A 932 17.77 59.69 -6.29
N ILE A 933 17.46 59.62 -7.57
CA ILE A 933 17.96 58.59 -8.50
C ILE A 933 18.82 59.28 -9.56
N ILE A 934 20.04 58.81 -9.75
CA ILE A 934 20.95 59.24 -10.82
C ILE A 934 21.17 58.07 -11.77
N ASN A 935 20.78 58.24 -13.02
CA ASN A 935 20.98 57.30 -14.11
C ASN A 935 21.93 57.91 -15.15
N ASP A 936 23.17 57.42 -15.19
CA ASP A 936 24.15 57.78 -16.21
C ASP A 936 24.54 56.50 -16.97
N PRO A 937 23.90 56.20 -18.11
CA PRO A 937 24.11 54.98 -18.88
C PRO A 937 25.30 55.10 -19.85
N THR A 938 26.29 55.98 -19.62
CA THR A 938 27.34 56.28 -20.60
C THR A 938 28.34 55.14 -20.82
N TYR A 939 28.03 54.24 -21.76
CA TYR A 939 28.86 53.10 -22.13
C TYR A 939 30.04 53.45 -23.07
N GLY A 940 31.05 54.12 -22.53
CA GLY A 940 32.44 53.89 -22.91
C GLY A 940 32.99 54.48 -24.22
N SER A 941 34.19 55.04 -24.09
CA SER A 941 35.18 55.21 -25.18
C SER A 941 34.77 56.18 -26.30
N LEU A 942 34.99 57.48 -26.05
CA LEU A 942 35.82 58.26 -26.99
C LEU A 942 36.57 59.42 -26.31
N ASP A 943 35.96 60.06 -25.30
CA ASP A 943 36.62 61.01 -24.41
C ASP A 943 36.71 60.48 -22.98
N ALA A 944 37.56 61.11 -22.16
CA ALA A 944 37.76 60.74 -20.76
C ALA A 944 36.80 61.55 -19.87
N SER A 945 35.50 61.24 -19.97
CA SER A 945 34.50 61.73 -19.02
C SER A 945 34.91 61.40 -17.59
N THR A 946 34.42 62.18 -16.63
CA THR A 946 34.71 61.97 -15.21
C THR A 946 33.52 62.49 -14.42
N ASP A 947 32.52 61.63 -14.35
CA ASP A 947 31.20 61.96 -13.86
C ASP A 947 31.21 61.94 -12.33
N LYS A 948 30.51 62.91 -11.72
CA LYS A 948 30.73 63.27 -10.33
C LYS A 948 29.44 63.54 -9.57
N LEU A 949 29.22 62.78 -8.50
CA LEU A 949 28.34 63.20 -7.42
C LEU A 949 29.10 64.11 -6.44
N ARG A 950 28.67 65.36 -6.31
CA ARG A 950 29.28 66.37 -5.44
C ARG A 950 28.37 66.69 -4.26
N LEU A 951 28.75 66.15 -3.10
CA LEU A 951 28.07 66.35 -1.83
C LEU A 951 28.52 67.68 -1.20
N ILE A 952 27.60 68.63 -1.07
CA ILE A 952 27.91 70.03 -0.73
C ILE A 952 28.20 70.24 0.76
N ASP A 953 27.46 69.57 1.65
CA ASP A 953 27.55 69.74 3.11
C ASP A 953 27.84 68.43 3.88
N LEU A 954 28.03 67.31 3.17
CA LEU A 954 28.34 66.00 3.72
C LEU A 954 29.82 65.61 3.51
N ASN A 955 30.39 64.90 4.49
CA ASN A 955 31.73 64.32 4.42
C ASN A 955 31.65 62.79 4.43
N ALA A 956 32.78 62.13 4.15
CA ALA A 956 32.90 60.66 4.15
C ALA A 956 32.46 59.98 5.48
N ALA A 957 32.45 60.71 6.60
CA ALA A 957 31.96 60.20 7.88
C ALA A 957 30.42 60.21 8.00
N ASP A 958 29.77 61.11 7.26
CA ASP A 958 28.35 61.43 7.35
C ASP A 958 27.48 60.54 6.43
N ILE A 959 28.09 59.90 5.43
CA ILE A 959 27.43 58.93 4.53
C ILE A 959 27.85 57.47 4.76
N GLU A 960 27.05 56.54 4.28
CA GLU A 960 27.30 55.10 4.20
C GLU A 960 27.03 54.61 2.78
N LEU A 961 27.88 53.74 2.23
CA LEU A 961 27.64 53.12 0.93
C LEU A 961 27.08 51.71 1.12
N ALA A 962 26.05 51.39 0.33
CA ALA A 962 25.51 50.05 0.18
C ALA A 962 25.40 49.66 -1.30
N ARG A 963 25.46 48.35 -1.60
CA ARG A 963 25.13 47.80 -2.93
C ARG A 963 23.69 47.30 -2.91
N ASP A 964 22.96 47.55 -4.00
CA ASP A 964 21.59 47.07 -4.22
C ASP A 964 21.52 46.54 -5.66
N GLY A 965 21.75 45.24 -5.83
CA GLY A 965 22.05 44.67 -7.15
C GLY A 965 23.30 45.32 -7.77
N ASN A 966 23.14 45.87 -8.98
CA ASN A 966 24.18 46.64 -9.67
C ASN A 966 24.24 48.12 -9.25
N ASP A 967 23.32 48.59 -8.43
CA ASP A 967 23.23 50.00 -8.04
C ASP A 967 24.10 50.31 -6.81
N LEU A 968 24.52 51.57 -6.71
CA LEU A 968 25.15 52.14 -5.51
C LEU A 968 24.14 53.00 -4.77
N LEU A 969 23.85 52.64 -3.51
CA LEU A 969 23.11 53.48 -2.58
C LEU A 969 24.09 54.30 -1.73
N VAL A 970 23.99 55.62 -1.82
CA VAL A 970 24.67 56.59 -0.95
C VAL A 970 23.69 57.02 0.13
N ARG A 971 23.76 56.43 1.32
CA ARG A 971 22.85 56.75 2.44
C ARG A 971 23.43 57.81 3.35
N VAL A 972 22.66 58.85 3.62
CA VAL A 972 22.99 59.92 4.57
C VAL A 972 22.61 59.48 6.00
N LYS A 973 23.58 59.41 6.92
CA LYS A 973 23.39 58.82 8.25
C LYS A 973 22.57 59.66 9.23
N SER A 974 22.45 60.96 9.00
CA SER A 974 21.80 61.92 9.90
C SER A 974 20.27 61.88 9.85
N ASN A 975 19.72 61.61 8.67
CA ASN A 975 18.30 61.68 8.30
C ASN A 975 17.78 60.39 7.64
N GLY A 976 18.66 59.59 7.01
CA GLY A 976 18.32 58.33 6.35
C GLY A 976 18.02 58.43 4.87
N GLU A 977 18.14 59.64 4.28
CA GLU A 977 17.99 59.90 2.84
C GLU A 977 19.01 59.10 2.00
N THR A 978 18.66 58.82 0.74
CA THR A 978 19.48 57.99 -0.15
C THR A 978 19.58 58.55 -1.57
N ILE A 979 20.79 58.70 -2.09
CA ILE A 979 21.02 58.81 -3.53
C ILE A 979 21.25 57.40 -4.10
N ARG A 980 20.42 56.95 -5.05
CA ARG A 980 20.65 55.72 -5.81
C ARG A 980 21.34 56.06 -7.13
N ILE A 981 22.52 55.49 -7.37
CA ILE A 981 23.23 55.61 -8.64
C ILE A 981 23.06 54.29 -9.39
N VAL A 982 22.32 54.34 -10.49
CA VAL A 982 21.88 53.16 -11.27
C VAL A 982 23.06 52.50 -11.97
N ASN A 983 23.11 51.17 -11.97
CA ASN A 983 24.08 50.32 -12.67
C ASN A 983 25.57 50.60 -12.37
N GLN A 984 25.90 51.32 -11.28
CA GLN A 984 27.26 51.65 -10.83
C GLN A 984 28.26 50.47 -10.82
N PHE A 985 27.76 49.22 -10.80
CA PHE A 985 28.56 48.00 -10.73
C PHE A 985 28.41 47.02 -11.91
N GLU A 986 27.61 47.32 -12.93
CA GLU A 986 27.23 46.37 -14.00
C GLU A 986 28.42 45.77 -14.78
N TYR A 987 29.53 46.51 -14.96
CA TYR A 987 30.70 46.07 -15.75
C TYR A 987 32.04 46.23 -15.02
N GLU A 988 32.26 45.50 -13.92
CA GLU A 988 33.45 45.63 -13.07
C GLU A 988 34.84 45.43 -13.73
N THR A 989 34.91 44.98 -14.98
CA THR A 989 36.18 44.60 -15.66
C THR A 989 36.67 45.57 -16.75
N THR A 990 35.89 46.60 -17.07
CA THR A 990 36.20 47.58 -18.12
C THR A 990 36.45 49.00 -17.59
N THR A 991 36.96 49.88 -18.45
CA THR A 991 37.20 51.31 -18.16
C THR A 991 36.11 52.18 -18.80
N ALA A 992 34.86 51.70 -18.76
CA ALA A 992 33.78 52.10 -19.65
C ALA A 992 32.44 51.63 -19.04
N ASN A 993 32.05 52.22 -17.91
CA ASN A 993 31.04 51.67 -17.02
C ASN A 993 30.03 52.78 -16.62
N PRO A 994 28.72 52.50 -16.53
CA PRO A 994 27.68 53.50 -16.25
C PRO A 994 27.70 53.98 -14.78
N GLY A 995 27.18 55.17 -14.47
CA GLY A 995 27.27 55.81 -13.16
C GLY A 995 28.63 56.45 -12.88
N VAL A 996 28.75 57.18 -11.77
CA VAL A 996 29.81 58.16 -11.50
C VAL A 996 31.22 57.59 -11.23
N GLU A 997 32.26 58.31 -11.66
CA GLU A 997 33.67 58.03 -11.34
C GLU A 997 34.08 58.52 -9.95
N ILE A 998 33.49 59.63 -9.50
CA ILE A 998 33.91 60.36 -8.31
C ILE A 998 32.72 60.73 -7.42
N ILE A 999 32.82 60.43 -6.13
CA ILE A 999 32.09 61.16 -5.08
C ILE A 999 33.03 62.23 -4.50
N GLU A 1000 32.67 63.50 -4.60
CA GLU A 1000 33.38 64.64 -4.02
C GLU A 1000 32.66 65.15 -2.76
N PHE A 1001 33.39 65.27 -1.65
CA PHE A 1001 32.86 65.67 -0.34
C PHE A 1001 33.04 67.16 -0.05
N ALA A 1002 32.30 67.65 0.95
CA ALA A 1002 32.34 69.04 1.41
C ALA A 1002 33.75 69.52 1.86
N ASP A 1003 34.61 68.62 2.35
CA ASP A 1003 36.00 68.95 2.72
C ASP A 1003 37.01 68.87 1.55
N GLY A 1004 36.54 68.53 0.34
CA GLY A 1004 37.36 68.33 -0.86
C GLY A 1004 38.04 66.95 -0.94
N THR A 1005 37.73 66.03 -0.03
CA THR A 1005 38.06 64.61 -0.21
C THR A 1005 37.30 64.06 -1.42
N GLN A 1006 37.91 63.14 -2.16
CA GLN A 1006 37.27 62.45 -3.28
C GLN A 1006 37.39 60.94 -3.10
N TRP A 1007 36.31 60.22 -3.36
CA TRP A 1007 36.29 58.76 -3.50
C TRP A 1007 36.16 58.41 -4.97
N THR A 1008 37.18 57.74 -5.50
CA THR A 1008 37.15 57.15 -6.84
C THR A 1008 36.25 55.92 -6.85
N ARG A 1009 35.82 55.46 -8.03
CA ARG A 1009 35.10 54.20 -8.24
C ARG A 1009 35.67 52.98 -7.49
N ALA A 1010 36.99 52.79 -7.52
CA ALA A 1010 37.66 51.73 -6.75
C ALA A 1010 37.59 51.92 -5.22
N THR A 1011 37.46 53.17 -4.76
CA THR A 1011 37.21 53.49 -3.34
C THR A 1011 35.75 53.26 -2.98
N MET A 1012 34.80 53.60 -3.87
CA MET A 1012 33.38 53.33 -3.68
C MET A 1012 33.12 51.83 -3.54
N GLN A 1013 33.65 51.02 -4.47
CA GLN A 1013 33.53 49.55 -4.43
C GLN A 1013 34.12 48.93 -3.15
N GLN A 1014 35.20 49.49 -2.59
CA GLN A 1014 35.79 49.03 -1.31
C GLN A 1014 34.98 49.42 -0.06
N ASN A 1015 34.06 50.39 -0.16
CA ASN A 1015 33.26 50.87 0.98
C ASN A 1015 31.77 50.51 0.85
N ALA A 1016 31.29 50.15 -0.35
CA ALA A 1016 29.94 49.67 -0.61
C ALA A 1016 29.83 48.18 -0.26
N ALA A 1017 29.21 47.87 0.88
CA ALA A 1017 28.89 46.51 1.26
C ALA A 1017 27.44 46.17 0.88
N TYR A 1018 27.11 44.90 0.70
CA TYR A 1018 25.71 44.45 0.74
C TYR A 1018 25.23 44.57 2.19
N ARG A 1019 24.32 45.52 2.47
CA ARG A 1019 23.92 45.90 3.83
C ARG A 1019 22.43 45.63 4.05
N GLY A 1020 22.12 44.83 5.05
CA GLY A 1020 20.75 44.70 5.56
C GLY A 1020 20.44 45.72 6.65
N SER A 1021 19.22 45.68 7.16
CA SER A 1021 18.71 46.54 8.21
C SER A 1021 18.97 45.95 9.61
N ASP A 1022 18.41 46.56 10.66
CA ASP A 1022 18.34 45.91 11.98
C ASP A 1022 17.17 44.91 12.11
N GLY A 1023 16.35 44.77 11.04
CA GLY A 1023 15.31 43.77 10.83
C GLY A 1023 15.85 42.51 10.16
N ARG A 1024 14.96 41.71 9.56
CA ARG A 1024 15.29 40.52 8.76
C ARG A 1024 15.35 40.92 7.29
N ASP A 1025 16.50 40.73 6.65
CA ASP A 1025 16.73 41.12 5.27
C ASP A 1025 17.12 39.90 4.40
N THR A 1026 16.75 39.94 3.10
CA THR A 1026 17.26 39.00 2.09
C THR A 1026 18.29 39.72 1.22
N LEU A 1027 19.53 39.26 1.24
CA LEU A 1027 20.65 39.87 0.52
C LEU A 1027 21.18 38.92 -0.54
N ILE A 1028 20.97 39.27 -1.80
CA ILE A 1028 21.45 38.52 -2.97
C ILE A 1028 22.81 39.08 -3.40
N VAL A 1029 23.82 38.21 -3.47
CA VAL A 1029 25.21 38.52 -3.83
C VAL A 1029 25.57 37.74 -5.09
N SER A 1030 25.48 38.43 -6.23
CA SER A 1030 25.54 37.86 -7.57
C SER A 1030 26.90 38.02 -8.29
N ALA A 1031 27.89 38.65 -7.65
CA ALA A 1031 29.19 38.98 -8.26
C ALA A 1031 30.27 37.90 -8.08
N ASP A 1032 31.19 37.80 -9.06
CA ASP A 1032 32.36 36.90 -9.06
C ASP A 1032 33.56 37.45 -8.25
N THR A 1033 33.33 38.28 -7.22
CA THR A 1033 34.34 39.11 -6.56
C THR A 1033 34.46 38.94 -5.03
N ASP A 1034 35.49 39.59 -4.44
CA ASP A 1034 35.70 39.65 -2.99
C ASP A 1034 34.72 40.69 -2.36
N ASP A 1035 33.49 40.25 -2.05
CA ASP A 1035 32.43 41.10 -1.51
C ASP A 1035 32.34 41.12 0.04
N VAL A 1036 31.79 42.21 0.58
CA VAL A 1036 31.50 42.39 2.01
C VAL A 1036 29.98 42.41 2.20
N VAL A 1037 29.49 41.54 3.08
CA VAL A 1037 28.07 41.48 3.49
C VAL A 1037 27.96 41.83 4.96
N GLU A 1038 27.16 42.84 5.29
CA GLU A 1038 26.81 43.26 6.65
C GLU A 1038 25.30 43.16 6.84
N ALA A 1039 24.83 41.96 7.16
CA ALA A 1039 23.39 41.66 7.14
C ALA A 1039 22.58 42.38 8.24
N GLY A 1040 23.15 42.58 9.43
CA GLY A 1040 22.53 43.38 10.49
C GLY A 1040 22.37 42.65 11.81
N LYS A 1041 21.17 42.75 12.41
CA LYS A 1041 20.83 42.13 13.70
C LYS A 1041 19.66 41.15 13.66
N GLY A 1042 18.93 41.03 12.54
CA GLY A 1042 17.80 40.12 12.42
C GLY A 1042 18.19 38.73 11.95
N ASP A 1043 17.19 37.99 11.47
CA ASP A 1043 17.31 36.59 11.04
C ASP A 1043 17.55 36.52 9.52
N ASP A 1044 18.61 37.18 9.07
CA ASP A 1044 18.86 37.51 7.66
C ASP A 1044 19.15 36.29 6.75
N VAL A 1045 18.72 36.38 5.50
CA VAL A 1045 18.96 35.38 4.45
C VAL A 1045 20.00 35.93 3.48
N ILE A 1046 21.16 35.30 3.38
CA ILE A 1046 22.22 35.69 2.43
C ILE A 1046 22.30 34.63 1.33
N ILE A 1047 22.01 35.03 0.10
CA ILE A 1047 22.09 34.17 -1.09
C ILE A 1047 23.37 34.58 -1.84
N SER A 1048 24.34 33.67 -1.97
CA SER A 1048 25.63 33.97 -2.62
C SER A 1048 26.01 32.92 -3.66
N GLY A 1049 26.26 33.38 -4.89
CA GLY A 1049 26.71 32.54 -6.00
C GLY A 1049 25.85 32.73 -7.25
N SER A 1050 26.45 32.51 -8.43
CA SER A 1050 25.79 32.64 -9.72
C SER A 1050 24.79 31.50 -9.98
N ASN A 1051 23.64 31.84 -10.59
CA ASN A 1051 22.59 30.90 -11.01
C ASN A 1051 23.09 29.91 -12.07
N SER A 1052 23.78 28.87 -11.63
CA SER A 1052 24.15 27.71 -12.45
C SER A 1052 23.92 26.41 -11.67
N MET A 1053 22.69 26.20 -11.19
CA MET A 1053 22.21 24.86 -10.85
C MET A 1053 21.72 24.18 -12.13
N SER A 1054 22.57 23.32 -12.68
CA SER A 1054 22.32 22.41 -13.80
C SER A 1054 22.12 20.97 -13.33
#